data_AF-A0A2E7A2D8-F1
#
_entry.id   AF-A0A2E7A2D8-F1
#
_cell.length_a   1.000
_cell.length_b   1.000
_cell.length_c   1.000
_cell.angle_alpha   90.00
_cell.angle_beta   90.00
_cell.angle_gamma   90.00
#
_symmetry.space_group_name_H-M   'P 1'
#
loop_
_entity.id
_entity.type
_entity.pdbx_description
1 polymer ?
#
loop_
_entity_poly.entity_id
_entity_poly.type
_entity_poly.pdbx_seq_one_letter_code
_entity_poly.pdbx_strand_id
1 'polypeptide(L)'
;MTSAFLSLLLAMSAIGQDVAVETDYWTVEHYVNPEGQILEIGGIDFLPDGRMVASTRRGQVWIIENPLDEDITRARFHLAAEGLNEGLGLKVVDEDVYIVQRGELSRLRDLDGDSVFETIDTITQDWGLTGNYHEFAFGLPRDDEGNFYVSLNVGFWNPDWWHGKSRSPWRGWVLRIAPDGTVTPVASGVRSPCGLGIDVEGRLLVTDNQGDWMAACPILHVRDGDFFGHPASLRWTDGFETSDELSSTQPPGVERTPPALWIPYAWSRSTGNLEPDTTGGAFGPFEDQLFVAELTNGMIIRAQLEEVEGVTQGACMKFMQRIGSACRVVFAPDGSLIAGFTNRGWGGFPPGHGLARIRYTGVEPMEIDRIGIQPDGFDITFTQPVEAEDIGTGSVQMTAYDYNYWWDYGSPEQNVRDVPVTRTSISPDRRTLSITAPIEAGSCVRIQLKGIQGPGGLPLLHDEVSYTINRVPGGGDPGIQVAREVELPASRDDREEGWLRLNWGDAFEQWESSGWVIGEAELDADDRTRFTTRPGNAAIVNTGDAPSDFVTRGVYDTFQLQMKFMLPEQGRSGVRLPGGAMIELKDNSHLPGYPATCGALVLGDGERVEPATNAYQGSGLWHELTATIEGATLGENGEVLEPGRAIQVAIDGTVIHGDVELRAPTGTGKGPVAIAGDLGLVGFADVRIKPQYSFDVTRWTSIMPGTNLEGWHVLPSQDAPNWSFSDSLLRGRTGGAFLTDDDGYRDLDLLARVRVNDGGRAVMLLRAPLDDPMKGYPTTINSTEWEYPRSGSVGTAHIRTDLLAPNQFMDVLVTCRTTSRGVELRGYLNGVLVSESIDTDNQRESGAIGFVILDPDTRLDIEGVWIRPANVD
;
A
#
# COMPACT_ATOMS: atom_id res chain seq x y z
N MET A 1 -54.68 -17.18 -53.76
CA MET A 1 -55.19 -18.05 -52.66
C MET A 1 -54.89 -19.47 -53.11
N THR A 2 -54.13 -20.32 -52.43
CA THR A 2 -53.79 -20.41 -51.01
C THR A 2 -52.62 -21.39 -50.87
N SER A 3 -51.75 -21.06 -49.91
CA SER A 3 -50.91 -21.88 -49.02
C SER A 3 -50.28 -23.19 -49.49
N ALA A 4 -48.95 -23.21 -49.33
CA ALA A 4 -48.09 -24.37 -49.34
C ALA A 4 -47.11 -24.31 -48.15
N PHE A 5 -47.03 -25.44 -47.46
CA PHE A 5 -45.88 -26.04 -46.77
C PHE A 5 -45.35 -25.51 -45.42
N LEU A 6 -45.62 -26.39 -44.45
CA LEU A 6 -44.95 -26.72 -43.21
C LEU A 6 -43.45 -27.08 -43.43
N SER A 7 -42.53 -26.47 -42.66
CA SER A 7 -41.20 -27.01 -42.40
C SER A 7 -40.68 -26.56 -41.03
N LEU A 8 -40.20 -27.58 -40.31
CA LEU A 8 -39.55 -27.64 -39.02
C LEU A 8 -38.39 -26.62 -38.88
N LEU A 9 -38.38 -25.86 -37.79
CA LEU A 9 -37.18 -25.18 -37.26
C LEU A 9 -37.19 -25.37 -35.74
N LEU A 10 -36.50 -26.43 -35.29
CA LEU A 10 -35.98 -26.47 -33.93
C LEU A 10 -34.88 -25.41 -33.86
N ALA A 11 -35.18 -24.27 -33.24
CA ALA A 11 -34.15 -23.41 -32.70
C ALA A 11 -33.63 -24.11 -31.43
N MET A 12 -32.46 -24.73 -31.51
CA MET A 12 -31.64 -24.94 -30.33
C MET A 12 -31.23 -23.55 -29.84
N SER A 13 -31.95 -23.04 -28.84
CA SER A 13 -31.40 -22.00 -27.99
C SER A 13 -30.19 -22.61 -27.30
N ALA A 14 -28.99 -22.25 -27.75
CA ALA A 14 -27.80 -22.37 -26.94
C ALA A 14 -28.04 -21.49 -25.71
N ILE A 15 -28.45 -22.12 -24.61
CA ILE A 15 -28.40 -21.51 -23.29
C ILE A 15 -26.91 -21.26 -23.08
N GLY A 16 -26.50 -19.99 -23.09
CA GLY A 16 -25.18 -19.64 -22.57
C GLY A 16 -25.12 -20.21 -21.16
N GLN A 17 -24.12 -21.03 -20.87
CA GLN A 17 -23.89 -21.47 -19.50
C GLN A 17 -23.56 -20.20 -18.71
N ASP A 18 -24.50 -19.73 -17.89
CA ASP A 18 -24.22 -18.71 -16.89
C ASP A 18 -23.09 -19.25 -16.01
N VAL A 19 -22.05 -18.43 -15.83
CA VAL A 19 -20.92 -18.74 -14.94
C VAL A 19 -21.49 -18.82 -13.53
N ALA A 20 -21.28 -19.93 -12.82
CA ALA A 20 -21.73 -20.03 -11.43
C ALA A 20 -21.05 -18.94 -10.60
N VAL A 21 -21.83 -18.27 -9.76
CA VAL A 21 -21.35 -17.20 -8.88
C VAL A 21 -21.65 -17.55 -7.43
N GLU A 22 -20.90 -16.94 -6.52
CA GLU A 22 -21.01 -17.15 -5.08
C GLU A 22 -22.47 -17.01 -4.57
N THR A 23 -23.22 -16.06 -5.14
CA THR A 23 -24.61 -15.76 -4.78
C THR A 23 -25.63 -16.82 -5.16
N ASP A 24 -25.27 -17.81 -5.98
CA ASP A 24 -26.12 -18.97 -6.26
C ASP A 24 -26.20 -19.90 -5.04
N TYR A 25 -25.18 -19.85 -4.17
CA TYR A 25 -24.97 -20.80 -3.07
C TYR A 25 -25.03 -20.13 -1.69
N TRP A 26 -24.70 -18.84 -1.60
CA TRP A 26 -24.83 -18.04 -0.37
C TRP A 26 -25.50 -16.69 -0.62
N THR A 27 -26.49 -16.30 0.18
CA THR A 27 -27.02 -14.93 0.15
C THR A 27 -26.18 -14.03 1.05
N VAL A 28 -26.00 -12.77 0.65
CA VAL A 28 -25.37 -11.72 1.48
C VAL A 28 -26.42 -10.65 1.75
N GLU A 29 -26.79 -10.50 3.01
CA GLU A 29 -27.85 -9.61 3.47
C GLU A 29 -27.24 -8.55 4.38
N HIS A 30 -27.34 -7.28 4.00
CA HIS A 30 -26.80 -6.17 4.79
C HIS A 30 -27.82 -5.67 5.82
N TYR A 31 -27.39 -5.50 7.06
CA TYR A 31 -28.21 -4.88 8.10
C TYR A 31 -28.36 -3.37 7.84
N VAL A 32 -29.52 -2.83 8.18
CA VAL A 32 -29.76 -1.39 8.13
C VAL A 32 -29.22 -0.75 9.40
N ASN A 33 -28.18 0.06 9.26
CA ASN A 33 -27.62 0.82 10.39
C ASN A 33 -28.67 1.79 10.95
N PRO A 34 -28.67 2.07 12.27
CA PRO A 34 -29.50 3.12 12.84
C PRO A 34 -29.21 4.47 12.21
N GLU A 35 -30.24 5.31 12.11
CA GLU A 35 -30.12 6.62 11.46
C GLU A 35 -28.98 7.46 12.06
N GLY A 36 -28.08 7.94 11.19
CA GLY A 36 -26.92 8.75 11.57
C GLY A 36 -25.76 7.99 12.23
N GLN A 37 -25.85 6.66 12.39
CA GLN A 37 -24.79 5.87 13.02
C GLN A 37 -23.84 5.26 11.99
N ILE A 38 -22.54 5.32 12.30
CA ILE A 38 -21.45 4.65 11.58
C ILE A 38 -20.95 3.50 12.46
N LEU A 39 -21.40 2.29 12.17
CA LEU A 39 -21.06 1.09 12.95
C LEU A 39 -19.71 0.50 12.48
N GLU A 40 -18.60 1.06 12.95
CA GLU A 40 -17.25 0.52 12.74
C GLU A 40 -17.05 -0.70 13.65
N ILE A 41 -17.43 -1.90 13.20
CA ILE A 41 -17.53 -3.09 14.06
C ILE A 41 -16.16 -3.58 14.52
N GLY A 42 -16.00 -3.78 15.83
CA GLY A 42 -14.78 -4.26 16.46
C GLY A 42 -14.90 -5.63 17.15
N GLY A 43 -16.13 -6.11 17.41
CA GLY A 43 -16.39 -7.43 17.96
C GLY A 43 -17.87 -7.79 17.84
N ILE A 44 -18.17 -9.09 17.73
CA ILE A 44 -19.54 -9.63 17.57
C ILE A 44 -19.61 -10.94 18.34
N ASP A 45 -20.69 -11.16 19.10
CA ASP A 45 -21.04 -12.45 19.70
C ASP A 45 -22.55 -12.51 19.99
N PHE A 46 -23.05 -13.64 20.48
CA PHE A 46 -24.47 -13.85 20.77
C PHE A 46 -24.73 -14.11 22.25
N LEU A 47 -25.80 -13.50 22.76
CA LEU A 47 -26.36 -13.82 24.07
C LEU A 47 -27.06 -15.18 24.04
N PRO A 48 -27.20 -15.88 25.19
CA PRO A 48 -27.87 -17.18 25.26
C PRO A 48 -29.33 -17.17 24.77
N ASP A 49 -29.98 -16.01 24.78
CA ASP A 49 -31.36 -15.83 24.31
C ASP A 49 -31.47 -15.58 22.79
N GLY A 50 -30.34 -15.53 22.07
CA GLY A 50 -30.28 -15.36 20.63
C GLY A 50 -30.19 -13.90 20.16
N ARG A 51 -30.16 -12.91 21.06
CA ARG A 51 -29.81 -11.54 20.69
C ARG A 51 -28.32 -11.45 20.34
N MET A 52 -27.96 -10.57 19.41
CA MET A 52 -26.58 -10.36 19.00
C MET A 52 -26.01 -9.12 19.69
N VAL A 53 -24.75 -9.15 20.09
CA VAL A 53 -24.04 -8.02 20.71
C VAL A 53 -22.89 -7.63 19.79
N ALA A 54 -22.74 -6.32 19.55
CA ALA A 54 -21.65 -5.80 18.73
C ALA A 54 -20.96 -4.62 19.42
N SER A 55 -19.63 -4.68 19.53
CA SER A 55 -18.81 -3.52 19.92
C SER A 55 -18.33 -2.76 18.71
N THR A 56 -18.07 -1.46 18.88
CA THR A 56 -17.55 -0.61 17.80
C THR A 56 -16.25 0.09 18.18
N ARG A 57 -15.47 0.45 17.16
CA ARG A 57 -14.30 1.32 17.30
C ARG A 57 -14.63 2.70 17.90
N ARG A 58 -15.89 3.12 17.76
CA ARG A 58 -16.38 4.38 18.33
C ARG A 58 -16.71 4.29 19.83
N GLY A 59 -16.42 3.15 20.46
CA GLY A 59 -16.57 2.98 21.90
C GLY A 59 -18.00 2.68 22.31
N GLN A 60 -18.82 2.16 21.41
CA GLN A 60 -20.22 1.80 21.66
C GLN A 60 -20.40 0.28 21.71
N VAL A 61 -21.41 -0.15 22.45
CA VAL A 61 -21.89 -1.53 22.49
C VAL A 61 -23.36 -1.53 22.13
N TRP A 62 -23.73 -2.34 21.15
CA TRP A 62 -25.08 -2.46 20.63
C TRP A 62 -25.63 -3.85 20.91
N ILE A 63 -26.87 -3.92 21.42
CA ILE A 63 -27.68 -5.14 21.44
C ILE A 63 -28.60 -5.10 20.23
N ILE A 64 -28.66 -6.20 19.50
CA ILE A 64 -29.40 -6.35 18.24
C ILE A 64 -30.45 -7.43 18.43
N GLU A 65 -31.72 -7.03 18.44
CA GLU A 65 -32.87 -7.92 18.52
C GLU A 65 -33.28 -8.43 17.15
N ASN A 66 -33.80 -9.66 17.11
CA ASN A 66 -34.16 -10.37 15.88
C ASN A 66 -33.03 -10.37 14.83
N PRO A 67 -31.76 -10.61 15.21
CA PRO A 67 -30.64 -10.49 14.28
C PRO A 67 -30.72 -11.53 13.15
N LEU A 68 -31.45 -12.63 13.35
CA LEU A 68 -31.55 -13.74 12.42
C LEU A 68 -32.93 -13.89 11.76
N ASP A 69 -33.80 -12.87 11.85
CA ASP A 69 -35.11 -12.87 11.14
C ASP A 69 -34.89 -13.09 9.62
N GLU A 70 -35.86 -13.73 8.97
CA GLU A 70 -35.86 -13.93 7.51
C GLU A 70 -35.85 -12.61 6.75
N ASP A 71 -36.49 -11.58 7.30
CA ASP A 71 -36.41 -10.21 6.82
C ASP A 71 -35.43 -9.43 7.70
N ILE A 72 -34.18 -9.33 7.25
CA ILE A 72 -33.08 -8.70 7.99
C ILE A 72 -33.36 -7.25 8.39
N THR A 73 -34.29 -6.56 7.71
CA THR A 73 -34.69 -5.19 8.05
C THR A 73 -35.49 -5.09 9.35
N ARG A 74 -35.90 -6.23 9.91
CA ARG A 74 -36.57 -6.33 11.22
C ARG A 74 -35.61 -6.37 12.40
N ALA A 75 -34.30 -6.48 12.16
CA ALA A 75 -33.31 -6.30 13.20
C ALA A 75 -33.48 -4.92 13.87
N ARG A 76 -33.38 -4.87 15.20
CA ARG A 76 -33.49 -3.62 15.96
C ARG A 76 -32.25 -3.44 16.81
N PHE A 77 -31.59 -2.30 16.64
CA PHE A 77 -30.36 -1.97 17.33
C PHE A 77 -30.67 -1.08 18.53
N HIS A 78 -30.17 -1.46 19.70
CA HIS A 78 -30.27 -0.73 20.96
C HIS A 78 -28.87 -0.41 21.44
N LEU A 79 -28.59 0.86 21.73
CA LEU A 79 -27.31 1.27 22.30
C LEU A 79 -27.30 0.88 23.78
N ALA A 80 -26.53 -0.15 24.13
CA ALA A 80 -26.48 -0.73 25.47
C ALA A 80 -25.38 -0.12 26.36
N ALA A 81 -24.29 0.38 25.76
CA ALA A 81 -23.26 1.15 26.44
C ALA A 81 -22.49 2.06 25.47
N GLU A 82 -21.87 3.12 25.99
CA GLU A 82 -20.95 3.99 25.26
C GLU A 82 -19.82 4.54 26.16
N GLY A 83 -18.77 5.08 25.54
CA GLY A 83 -17.62 5.66 26.25
C GLY A 83 -16.41 4.74 26.41
N LEU A 84 -16.42 3.57 25.74
CA LEU A 84 -15.28 2.65 25.72
C LEU A 84 -14.17 3.15 24.80
N ASN A 85 -12.92 2.77 25.08
CA ASN A 85 -11.76 3.11 24.27
C ASN A 85 -11.51 2.07 23.18
N GLU A 86 -12.29 2.17 22.10
CA GLU A 86 -12.18 1.40 20.86
C GLU A 86 -12.29 -0.13 21.10
N GLY A 87 -13.52 -0.64 21.21
CA GLY A 87 -13.81 -2.03 21.56
C GLY A 87 -13.55 -3.00 20.39
N LEU A 88 -12.36 -3.57 20.31
CA LEU A 88 -11.81 -4.33 19.17
C LEU A 88 -11.71 -5.84 19.39
N GLY A 89 -12.39 -6.33 20.42
CA GLY A 89 -12.66 -7.73 20.66
C GLY A 89 -13.84 -7.86 21.61
N LEU A 90 -14.70 -8.85 21.40
CA LEU A 90 -15.89 -9.08 22.22
C LEU A 90 -16.08 -10.59 22.41
N LYS A 91 -16.47 -10.99 23.62
CA LYS A 91 -16.93 -12.35 23.92
C LYS A 91 -18.07 -12.31 24.93
N VAL A 92 -19.12 -13.09 24.71
CA VAL A 92 -20.17 -13.34 25.70
C VAL A 92 -19.80 -14.58 26.50
N VAL A 93 -19.86 -14.50 27.83
CA VAL A 93 -19.71 -15.65 28.72
C VAL A 93 -20.88 -15.65 29.70
N ASP A 94 -21.70 -16.69 29.63
CA ASP A 94 -23.03 -16.72 30.24
C ASP A 94 -23.87 -15.54 29.74
N GLU A 95 -24.14 -14.53 30.57
CA GLU A 95 -24.86 -13.30 30.20
C GLU A 95 -23.96 -12.04 30.25
N ASP A 96 -22.71 -12.19 30.69
CA ASP A 96 -21.75 -11.10 30.82
C ASP A 96 -21.03 -10.87 29.48
N VAL A 97 -20.81 -9.60 29.12
CA VAL A 97 -20.10 -9.22 27.89
C VAL A 97 -18.69 -8.75 28.22
N TYR A 98 -17.69 -9.43 27.67
CA TYR A 98 -16.28 -9.07 27.82
C TYR A 98 -15.82 -8.30 26.58
N ILE A 99 -15.15 -7.17 26.79
CA ILE A 99 -14.67 -6.30 25.72
C ILE A 99 -13.19 -5.96 25.92
N VAL A 100 -12.40 -6.17 24.88
CA VAL A 100 -11.03 -5.65 24.79
C VAL A 100 -11.08 -4.22 24.32
N GLN A 101 -10.60 -3.32 25.17
CA GLN A 101 -10.30 -1.93 24.87
C GLN A 101 -8.79 -1.78 24.68
N ARG A 102 -8.33 -0.65 24.13
CA ARG A 102 -6.88 -0.40 23.89
C ARG A 102 -5.98 -0.63 25.12
N GLY A 103 -6.49 -0.31 26.30
CA GLY A 103 -5.73 -0.34 27.56
C GLY A 103 -6.25 -1.32 28.61
N GLU A 104 -7.36 -2.02 28.36
CA GLU A 104 -7.94 -2.93 29.36
C GLU A 104 -8.82 -4.02 28.76
N LEU A 105 -9.01 -5.10 29.52
CA LEU A 105 -10.11 -6.05 29.35
C LEU A 105 -11.19 -5.71 30.36
N SER A 106 -12.41 -5.47 29.90
CA SER A 106 -13.54 -5.08 30.74
C SER A 106 -14.68 -6.07 30.63
N ARG A 107 -15.44 -6.20 31.72
CA ARG A 107 -16.66 -7.01 31.80
C ARG A 107 -17.86 -6.10 32.04
N LEU A 108 -18.85 -6.23 31.16
CA LEU A 108 -20.09 -5.47 31.16
C LEU A 108 -21.24 -6.37 31.62
N ARG A 109 -22.12 -5.86 32.49
CA ARG A 109 -23.24 -6.63 33.05
C ARG A 109 -24.52 -5.81 33.08
N ASP A 110 -25.57 -6.42 32.57
CA ASP A 110 -26.96 -5.98 32.67
C ASP A 110 -27.56 -6.65 33.91
N LEU A 111 -27.84 -5.86 34.94
CA LEU A 111 -28.24 -6.34 36.27
C LEU A 111 -29.75 -6.40 36.46
N ASP A 112 -30.52 -5.75 35.60
CA ASP A 112 -31.99 -5.68 35.70
C ASP A 112 -32.73 -6.19 34.45
N GLY A 113 -32.00 -6.58 33.42
CA GLY A 113 -32.48 -7.22 32.19
C GLY A 113 -33.10 -6.24 31.19
N ASP A 114 -32.81 -4.94 31.30
CA ASP A 114 -33.37 -3.90 30.43
C ASP A 114 -32.56 -3.67 29.13
N SER A 115 -31.50 -4.45 28.92
CA SER A 115 -30.57 -4.35 27.78
C SER A 115 -29.66 -3.12 27.79
N VAL A 116 -29.45 -2.54 28.98
CA VAL A 116 -28.40 -1.56 29.27
C VAL A 116 -27.40 -2.20 30.23
N PHE A 117 -26.11 -1.85 30.11
CA PHE A 117 -25.09 -2.35 31.02
C PHE A 117 -24.86 -1.37 32.18
N GLU A 118 -25.20 -1.75 33.41
CA GLU A 118 -25.05 -0.89 34.60
C GLU A 118 -23.60 -0.81 35.09
N THR A 119 -22.83 -1.87 34.86
CA THR A 119 -21.44 -1.96 35.33
C THR A 119 -20.48 -2.25 34.20
N ILE A 120 -19.33 -1.59 34.24
CA ILE A 120 -18.16 -1.86 33.42
C ILE A 120 -17.02 -2.11 34.41
N ASP A 121 -16.75 -3.37 34.69
CA ASP A 121 -15.70 -3.80 35.60
C ASP A 121 -14.40 -4.02 34.82
N THR A 122 -13.33 -3.32 35.18
CA THR A 122 -11.98 -3.64 34.68
C THR A 122 -11.53 -4.97 35.26
N ILE A 123 -11.26 -5.96 34.39
CA ILE A 123 -10.68 -7.25 34.78
C ILE A 123 -9.17 -7.13 34.92
N THR A 124 -8.51 -6.50 33.94
CA THR A 124 -7.07 -6.23 33.96
C THR A 124 -6.69 -5.06 33.05
N GLN A 125 -5.59 -4.40 33.39
CA GLN A 125 -4.92 -3.35 32.59
C GLN A 125 -3.40 -3.60 32.54
N ASP A 126 -2.96 -4.85 32.71
CA ASP A 126 -1.54 -5.20 32.92
C ASP A 126 -0.71 -5.20 31.62
N TRP A 127 -0.98 -4.25 30.71
CA TRP A 127 -0.14 -3.92 29.55
C TRP A 127 -0.04 -2.41 29.35
N GLY A 128 1.00 -1.95 28.65
CA GLY A 128 1.25 -0.51 28.49
C GLY A 128 0.57 0.12 27.27
N LEU A 129 0.27 1.42 27.34
CA LEU A 129 -0.26 2.23 26.24
C LEU A 129 0.35 3.64 26.32
N THR A 130 0.96 4.12 25.23
CA THR A 130 1.51 5.49 25.19
C THR A 130 0.49 6.54 24.69
N GLY A 131 -0.61 6.07 24.09
CA GLY A 131 -1.57 6.91 23.37
C GLY A 131 -1.24 7.08 21.88
N ASN A 132 -0.35 6.26 21.31
CA ASN A 132 -0.11 6.25 19.87
C ASN A 132 -1.35 5.72 19.14
N TYR A 133 -1.69 6.30 17.99
CA TYR A 133 -2.87 5.89 17.23
C TYR A 133 -2.90 4.39 16.90
N HIS A 134 -1.75 3.78 16.62
CA HIS A 134 -1.67 2.39 16.15
C HIS A 134 -1.59 1.35 17.27
N GLU A 135 -1.55 1.75 18.55
CA GLU A 135 -1.48 0.83 19.69
C GLU A 135 -2.85 0.18 20.01
N PHE A 136 -3.41 -0.53 19.02
CA PHE A 136 -4.63 -1.31 19.16
C PHE A 136 -4.42 -2.57 20.03
N ALA A 137 -5.52 -3.07 20.58
CA ALA A 137 -5.63 -4.37 21.22
C ALA A 137 -6.78 -5.14 20.57
N PHE A 138 -6.53 -6.37 20.10
CA PHE A 138 -7.50 -7.18 19.38
C PHE A 138 -7.78 -8.49 20.12
N GLY A 139 -8.98 -9.04 19.96
CA GLY A 139 -9.42 -10.27 20.64
C GLY A 139 -10.81 -10.70 20.17
N LEU A 140 -11.52 -11.58 20.87
CA LEU A 140 -11.23 -12.11 22.21
C LEU A 140 -11.61 -13.61 22.26
N PRO A 141 -10.87 -14.49 21.56
CA PRO A 141 -11.12 -15.91 21.67
C PRO A 141 -10.84 -16.38 23.10
N ARG A 142 -11.60 -17.39 23.52
CA ARG A 142 -11.55 -17.97 24.87
C ARG A 142 -11.40 -19.48 24.74
N ASP A 143 -10.40 -20.04 25.42
CA ASP A 143 -10.20 -21.49 25.44
C ASP A 143 -11.13 -22.19 26.46
N ASP A 144 -11.06 -23.53 26.48
CA ASP A 144 -11.86 -24.38 27.37
C ASP A 144 -11.51 -24.22 28.86
N GLU A 145 -10.29 -23.78 29.17
CA GLU A 145 -9.86 -23.45 30.54
C GLU A 145 -10.39 -22.08 30.99
N GLY A 146 -10.93 -21.32 30.05
CA GLY A 146 -11.51 -20.01 30.25
C GLY A 146 -10.52 -18.86 30.17
N ASN A 147 -9.31 -19.10 29.66
CA ASN A 147 -8.37 -18.03 29.37
C ASN A 147 -8.81 -17.28 28.12
N PHE A 148 -8.64 -15.96 28.17
CA PHE A 148 -8.82 -15.07 27.05
C PHE A 148 -7.49 -14.78 26.37
N TYR A 149 -7.52 -14.52 25.06
CA TYR A 149 -6.33 -14.12 24.31
C TYR A 149 -6.49 -12.75 23.66
N VAL A 150 -5.43 -11.96 23.74
CA VAL A 150 -5.36 -10.60 23.20
C VAL A 150 -4.05 -10.42 22.43
N SER A 151 -4.09 -9.79 21.28
CA SER A 151 -2.90 -9.36 20.55
C SER A 151 -2.74 -7.85 20.65
N LEU A 152 -1.49 -7.38 20.75
CA LEU A 152 -1.16 -5.96 20.93
C LEU A 152 -0.32 -5.46 19.77
N ASN A 153 -0.85 -4.47 19.05
CA ASN A 153 -0.17 -3.86 17.89
C ASN A 153 1.04 -3.01 18.32
N VAL A 154 2.06 -2.94 17.48
CA VAL A 154 3.15 -1.97 17.59
C VAL A 154 2.66 -0.55 17.28
N GLY A 155 3.40 0.46 17.76
CA GLY A 155 3.11 1.87 17.44
C GLY A 155 4.00 2.42 16.33
N PHE A 156 3.59 3.52 15.70
CA PHE A 156 4.34 4.19 14.63
C PHE A 156 4.48 5.68 14.90
N TRP A 157 5.71 6.22 14.85
CA TRP A 157 6.02 7.61 15.21
C TRP A 157 6.89 8.31 14.17
N ASN A 158 6.72 9.62 14.02
CA ASN A 158 7.61 10.44 13.19
C ASN A 158 9.05 10.52 13.77
N PRO A 159 10.08 10.64 12.92
CA PRO A 159 10.01 10.63 11.44
C PRO A 159 9.80 9.24 10.84
N ASP A 160 10.15 8.15 11.55
CA ASP A 160 10.10 6.76 11.07
C ASP A 160 8.70 6.11 11.16
N TRP A 161 7.66 6.78 10.67
CA TRP A 161 6.27 6.31 10.82
C TRP A 161 5.97 4.99 10.09
N TRP A 162 6.92 4.47 9.32
CA TRP A 162 6.85 3.18 8.64
C TRP A 162 7.54 2.02 9.38
N HIS A 163 8.26 2.30 10.48
CA HIS A 163 8.88 1.28 11.33
C HIS A 163 8.08 1.11 12.63
N GLY A 164 7.59 -0.11 12.87
CA GLY A 164 6.89 -0.45 14.09
C GLY A 164 7.81 -0.38 15.31
N LYS A 165 7.37 0.28 16.38
CA LYS A 165 8.12 0.38 17.64
C LYS A 165 7.28 -0.11 18.82
N SER A 166 7.94 -0.74 19.79
CA SER A 166 7.33 -1.22 21.03
C SER A 166 7.81 -0.35 22.20
N ARG A 167 7.17 0.80 22.40
CA ARG A 167 7.57 1.79 23.43
C ARG A 167 6.90 1.59 24.79
N SER A 168 5.88 0.74 24.83
CA SER A 168 5.17 0.32 26.04
C SER A 168 5.23 -1.20 26.18
N PRO A 169 5.20 -1.73 27.42
CA PRO A 169 5.21 -3.17 27.68
C PRO A 169 4.24 -3.91 26.78
N TRP A 170 4.75 -5.02 26.23
CA TRP A 170 4.00 -6.02 25.46
C TRP A 170 3.44 -5.56 24.11
N ARG A 171 3.80 -4.38 23.57
CA ARG A 171 3.43 -4.05 22.18
C ARG A 171 4.19 -4.94 21.20
N GLY A 172 3.49 -5.50 20.21
CA GLY A 172 4.00 -6.55 19.33
C GLY A 172 4.00 -7.96 19.97
N TRP A 173 3.08 -8.22 20.90
CA TRP A 173 2.92 -9.52 21.57
C TRP A 173 1.49 -10.06 21.50
N VAL A 174 1.36 -11.37 21.66
CA VAL A 174 0.13 -12.08 22.02
C VAL A 174 0.17 -12.40 23.51
N LEU A 175 -0.92 -12.13 24.20
CA LEU A 175 -1.10 -12.29 25.64
C LEU A 175 -2.22 -13.29 25.95
N ARG A 176 -2.03 -14.06 27.01
CA ARG A 176 -3.05 -14.92 27.65
C ARG A 176 -3.50 -14.26 28.95
N ILE A 177 -4.80 -14.19 29.18
CA ILE A 177 -5.42 -13.61 30.37
C ILE A 177 -6.23 -14.70 31.06
N ALA A 178 -5.81 -15.12 32.25
CA ALA A 178 -6.53 -16.12 33.04
C ALA A 178 -7.87 -15.57 33.57
N PRO A 179 -8.82 -16.44 33.98
CA PRO A 179 -10.11 -16.01 34.53
C PRO A 179 -10.02 -15.04 35.72
N ASP A 180 -8.91 -15.05 36.46
CA ASP A 180 -8.66 -14.14 37.59
C ASP A 180 -8.04 -12.79 37.19
N GLY A 181 -7.81 -12.57 35.89
CA GLY A 181 -7.21 -11.34 35.34
C GLY A 181 -5.69 -11.39 35.19
N THR A 182 -5.02 -12.49 35.57
CA THR A 182 -3.56 -12.62 35.45
C THR A 182 -3.14 -12.62 33.97
N VAL A 183 -2.24 -11.70 33.59
CA VAL A 183 -1.71 -11.57 32.23
C VAL A 183 -0.38 -12.30 32.08
N THR A 184 -0.27 -13.14 31.04
CA THR A 184 0.95 -13.87 30.67
C THR A 184 1.31 -13.60 29.21
N PRO A 185 2.50 -13.07 28.89
CA PRO A 185 3.00 -12.99 27.52
C PRO A 185 3.23 -14.39 26.94
N VAL A 186 2.67 -14.65 25.75
CA VAL A 186 2.71 -15.98 25.10
C VAL A 186 3.72 -16.00 23.97
N ALA A 187 3.58 -15.09 23.00
CA ALA A 187 4.42 -15.04 21.81
C ALA A 187 4.69 -13.60 21.38
N SER A 188 5.82 -13.40 20.72
CA SER A 188 6.32 -12.10 20.27
C SER A 188 6.51 -12.07 18.76
N GLY A 189 6.96 -10.94 18.23
CA GLY A 189 7.30 -10.82 16.81
C GLY A 189 6.11 -10.55 15.89
N VAL A 190 4.96 -10.16 16.45
CA VAL A 190 3.81 -9.68 15.66
C VAL A 190 3.90 -8.16 15.46
N ARG A 191 3.32 -7.68 14.36
CA ARG A 191 3.31 -6.28 13.96
C ARG A 191 1.96 -5.65 14.30
N SER A 192 0.95 -5.90 13.48
CA SER A 192 -0.41 -5.38 13.56
C SER A 192 -1.45 -6.52 13.51
N PRO A 193 -1.46 -7.40 14.53
CA PRO A 193 -2.20 -8.65 14.56
C PRO A 193 -3.72 -8.47 14.73
N CYS A 194 -4.45 -8.11 13.67
CA CYS A 194 -5.84 -7.63 13.74
C CYS A 194 -6.88 -8.72 14.06
N GLY A 195 -6.53 -10.00 13.87
CA GLY A 195 -7.44 -11.12 14.07
C GLY A 195 -6.88 -12.23 14.94
N LEU A 196 -7.76 -12.82 15.76
CA LEU A 196 -7.47 -13.99 16.56
C LEU A 196 -8.66 -14.96 16.48
N GLY A 197 -8.38 -16.25 16.55
CA GLY A 197 -9.38 -17.32 16.61
C GLY A 197 -8.78 -18.57 17.25
N ILE A 198 -9.64 -19.50 17.64
CA ILE A 198 -9.25 -20.85 18.06
C ILE A 198 -9.93 -21.82 17.11
N ASP A 199 -9.17 -22.72 16.50
CA ASP A 199 -9.74 -23.70 15.59
C ASP A 199 -10.33 -24.93 16.32
N VAL A 200 -10.88 -25.87 15.55
CA VAL A 200 -11.51 -27.08 16.09
C VAL A 200 -10.56 -28.01 16.84
N GLU A 201 -9.24 -27.87 16.65
CA GLU A 201 -8.20 -28.62 17.37
C GLU A 201 -7.74 -27.90 18.65
N GLY A 202 -8.28 -26.71 18.94
CA GLY A 202 -7.89 -25.89 20.08
C GLY A 202 -6.61 -25.08 19.84
N ARG A 203 -6.14 -24.94 18.59
CA ARG A 203 -4.96 -24.15 18.26
C ARG A 203 -5.30 -22.67 18.28
N LEU A 204 -4.52 -21.86 19.00
CA LEU A 204 -4.60 -20.42 18.92
C LEU A 204 -4.01 -19.94 17.59
N LEU A 205 -4.83 -19.27 16.80
CA LEU A 205 -4.46 -18.71 15.51
C LEU A 205 -4.53 -17.19 15.53
N VAL A 206 -3.54 -16.54 14.93
CA VAL A 206 -3.46 -15.07 14.83
C VAL A 206 -3.20 -14.68 13.39
N THR A 207 -3.95 -13.72 12.87
CA THR A 207 -3.65 -13.06 11.60
C THR A 207 -2.89 -11.78 11.84
N ASP A 208 -1.98 -11.44 10.95
CA ASP A 208 -1.22 -10.19 10.99
C ASP A 208 -1.34 -9.42 9.67
N ASN A 209 -1.09 -8.12 9.71
CA ASN A 209 -1.14 -7.24 8.56
C ASN A 209 0.27 -6.96 8.04
N GLN A 210 0.44 -7.10 6.73
CA GLN A 210 1.72 -6.84 6.06
C GLN A 210 2.28 -5.44 6.35
N GLY A 211 3.61 -5.32 6.31
CA GLY A 211 4.34 -4.09 6.53
C GLY A 211 5.82 -4.37 6.78
N ASP A 212 6.49 -3.53 7.56
CA ASP A 212 7.88 -3.76 7.92
C ASP A 212 8.06 -5.08 8.66
N TRP A 213 9.04 -5.89 8.26
CA TRP A 213 9.33 -7.22 8.82
C TRP A 213 8.18 -8.25 8.73
N MET A 214 7.07 -7.89 8.06
CA MET A 214 5.89 -8.74 7.87
C MET A 214 5.54 -8.75 6.39
N ALA A 215 6.07 -9.74 5.67
CA ALA A 215 6.08 -9.79 4.20
C ALA A 215 4.68 -9.70 3.55
N ALA A 216 3.79 -10.61 3.88
CA ALA A 216 2.39 -10.60 3.47
C ALA A 216 1.51 -10.78 4.73
N CYS A 217 0.20 -10.95 4.59
CA CYS A 217 -0.64 -11.26 5.75
C CYS A 217 -0.56 -12.76 6.08
N PRO A 218 -0.06 -13.16 7.26
CA PRO A 218 0.02 -14.56 7.64
C PRO A 218 -1.21 -15.04 8.43
N ILE A 219 -1.33 -16.36 8.56
CA ILE A 219 -2.02 -17.02 9.68
C ILE A 219 -0.94 -17.73 10.50
N LEU A 220 -0.83 -17.36 11.77
CA LEU A 220 0.18 -17.80 12.72
C LEU A 220 -0.43 -18.84 13.65
N HIS A 221 0.19 -20.00 13.81
CA HIS A 221 -0.12 -20.92 14.91
C HIS A 221 0.72 -20.52 16.12
N VAL A 222 0.07 -19.99 17.16
CA VAL A 222 0.75 -19.41 18.32
C VAL A 222 0.98 -20.44 19.42
N ARG A 223 2.23 -20.56 19.87
CA ARG A 223 2.66 -21.38 21.01
C ARG A 223 3.50 -20.54 21.98
N ASP A 224 3.54 -20.96 23.24
CA ASP A 224 4.34 -20.31 24.27
C ASP A 224 5.83 -20.24 23.83
N GLY A 225 6.37 -19.03 23.74
CA GLY A 225 7.77 -18.75 23.39
C GLY A 225 8.03 -18.43 21.91
N ASP A 226 7.03 -18.46 21.03
CA ASP A 226 7.22 -18.17 19.60
C ASP A 226 7.68 -16.73 19.34
N PHE A 227 8.45 -16.56 18.25
CA PHE A 227 8.83 -15.27 17.69
C PHE A 227 8.55 -15.23 16.18
N PHE A 228 7.59 -14.40 15.75
CA PHE A 228 7.12 -14.37 14.35
C PHE A 228 7.89 -13.41 13.42
N GLY A 229 8.95 -12.75 13.92
CA GLY A 229 9.91 -12.03 13.08
C GLY A 229 9.92 -10.51 13.21
N HIS A 230 8.88 -9.86 13.74
CA HIS A 230 8.93 -8.40 13.91
C HIS A 230 9.81 -8.00 15.13
N PRO A 231 10.94 -7.29 14.94
CA PRO A 231 11.96 -7.14 15.99
C PRO A 231 11.52 -6.29 17.19
N ALA A 232 10.60 -5.33 17.02
CA ALA A 232 10.30 -4.34 18.05
C ALA A 232 9.90 -4.93 19.42
N SER A 233 9.18 -6.04 19.40
CA SER A 233 8.68 -6.73 20.60
C SER A 233 9.80 -7.33 21.47
N LEU A 234 10.96 -7.64 20.87
CA LEU A 234 12.11 -8.24 21.57
C LEU A 234 12.62 -7.35 22.70
N ARG A 235 12.35 -6.05 22.67
CA ARG A 235 12.70 -5.10 23.75
C ARG A 235 12.24 -5.58 25.13
N TRP A 236 11.15 -6.36 25.19
CA TRP A 236 10.55 -6.89 26.41
C TRP A 236 10.92 -8.35 26.68
N THR A 237 12.07 -8.80 26.18
CA THR A 237 12.64 -10.13 26.45
C THR A 237 14.01 -9.98 27.12
N ASP A 238 14.34 -10.88 28.05
CA ASP A 238 15.56 -10.88 28.86
C ASP A 238 16.87 -10.64 28.05
N GLY A 239 16.91 -11.04 26.78
CA GLY A 239 18.08 -10.87 25.90
C GLY A 239 18.31 -9.45 25.36
N PHE A 240 17.32 -8.57 25.44
CA PHE A 240 17.32 -7.25 24.80
C PHE A 240 16.86 -6.10 25.72
N GLU A 241 16.50 -6.40 26.98
CA GLU A 241 16.00 -5.43 27.98
C GLU A 241 16.95 -4.23 28.20
N THR A 242 18.23 -4.37 27.87
CA THR A 242 19.25 -3.32 28.06
C THR A 242 19.43 -2.38 26.86
N SER A 243 18.70 -2.56 25.76
CA SER A 243 18.80 -1.69 24.58
C SER A 243 17.77 -0.55 24.61
N ASP A 244 18.22 0.70 24.50
CA ASP A 244 17.31 1.86 24.50
C ASP A 244 16.41 1.88 23.26
N GLU A 245 16.91 1.43 22.09
CA GLU A 245 16.16 1.18 20.87
C GLU A 245 16.77 0.00 20.07
N LEU A 246 15.93 -0.94 19.61
CA LEU A 246 16.33 -2.01 18.69
C LEU A 246 16.47 -1.46 17.27
N SER A 247 17.36 -2.06 16.47
CA SER A 247 17.47 -1.71 15.06
C SER A 247 16.14 -2.01 14.35
N SER A 248 15.62 -1.01 13.64
CA SER A 248 14.42 -1.17 12.80
C SER A 248 14.75 -1.62 11.38
N THR A 249 16.04 -1.62 11.01
CA THR A 249 16.50 -1.90 9.64
C THR A 249 17.40 -3.12 9.54
N GLN A 250 17.97 -3.62 10.64
CA GLN A 250 18.76 -4.85 10.65
C GLN A 250 17.93 -6.00 11.24
N PRO A 251 17.97 -7.19 10.63
CA PRO A 251 17.21 -8.33 11.13
C PRO A 251 17.78 -8.76 12.49
N PRO A 252 16.93 -9.24 13.41
CA PRO A 252 17.37 -9.77 14.68
C PRO A 252 18.07 -11.12 14.49
N GLY A 253 19.09 -11.41 15.31
CA GLY A 253 19.72 -12.73 15.38
C GLY A 253 18.90 -13.77 16.16
N VAL A 254 17.57 -13.71 16.07
CA VAL A 254 16.62 -14.59 16.78
C VAL A 254 15.90 -15.47 15.75
N GLU A 255 15.85 -16.78 16.03
CA GLU A 255 15.17 -17.73 15.15
C GLU A 255 13.67 -17.42 15.07
N ARG A 256 13.14 -17.39 13.84
CA ARG A 256 11.73 -17.06 13.57
C ARG A 256 10.90 -18.32 13.50
N THR A 257 9.73 -18.33 14.12
CA THR A 257 8.70 -19.34 13.89
C THR A 257 8.03 -19.07 12.53
N PRO A 258 8.00 -20.03 11.59
CA PRO A 258 7.32 -19.82 10.31
C PRO A 258 5.80 -19.73 10.52
N PRO A 259 5.09 -18.84 9.79
CA PRO A 259 3.64 -18.87 9.74
C PRO A 259 3.10 -20.22 9.28
N ALA A 260 1.90 -20.58 9.76
CA ALA A 260 1.20 -21.74 9.22
C ALA A 260 0.81 -21.48 7.77
N LEU A 261 0.28 -20.29 7.47
CA LEU A 261 -0.11 -19.90 6.12
C LEU A 261 0.38 -18.50 5.80
N TRP A 262 0.74 -18.28 4.54
CA TRP A 262 0.77 -16.96 3.93
C TRP A 262 -0.44 -16.80 3.01
N ILE A 263 -1.28 -15.80 3.29
CA ILE A 263 -2.33 -15.39 2.37
C ILE A 263 -1.64 -14.64 1.22
N PRO A 264 -1.93 -14.96 -0.06
CA PRO A 264 -1.29 -14.29 -1.18
C PRO A 264 -1.37 -12.76 -1.06
N TYR A 265 -0.26 -12.08 -1.34
CA TYR A 265 -0.13 -10.62 -1.21
C TYR A 265 -1.25 -9.84 -1.92
N ALA A 266 -1.69 -10.33 -3.09
CA ALA A 266 -2.78 -9.71 -3.84
C ALA A 266 -4.17 -9.94 -3.22
N TRP A 267 -4.34 -11.01 -2.42
CA TRP A 267 -5.61 -11.39 -1.82
C TRP A 267 -5.86 -10.67 -0.50
N SER A 268 -4.84 -10.43 0.32
CA SER A 268 -5.00 -9.69 1.57
C SER A 268 -3.83 -8.76 1.85
N ARG A 269 -4.16 -7.52 2.20
CA ARG A 269 -3.22 -6.56 2.80
C ARG A 269 -3.57 -6.21 4.23
N SER A 270 -4.75 -6.64 4.68
CA SER A 270 -5.24 -6.41 6.03
C SER A 270 -6.29 -7.48 6.35
N THR A 271 -5.88 -8.45 7.16
CA THR A 271 -6.68 -9.62 7.52
C THR A 271 -7.32 -9.42 8.89
N GLY A 272 -8.61 -9.68 9.00
CA GLY A 272 -9.36 -9.66 10.26
C GLY A 272 -9.29 -10.99 11.00
N ASN A 273 -10.26 -11.26 11.89
CA ASN A 273 -10.31 -12.53 12.61
C ASN A 273 -10.69 -13.70 11.69
N LEU A 274 -10.67 -14.88 12.29
CA LEU A 274 -10.99 -16.14 11.65
C LEU A 274 -11.84 -16.99 12.59
N GLU A 275 -12.78 -17.73 12.01
CA GLU A 275 -13.72 -18.57 12.74
C GLU A 275 -13.79 -19.97 12.08
N PRO A 276 -13.68 -21.07 12.85
CA PRO A 276 -13.85 -22.41 12.30
C PRO A 276 -15.33 -22.73 12.03
N ASP A 277 -15.60 -23.41 10.92
CA ASP A 277 -16.94 -23.94 10.64
C ASP A 277 -17.23 -25.19 11.46
N THR A 278 -17.97 -24.98 12.55
CA THR A 278 -18.52 -26.03 13.40
C THR A 278 -20.02 -26.19 13.23
N THR A 279 -20.57 -25.74 12.09
CA THR A 279 -22.03 -25.65 11.88
C THR A 279 -22.67 -26.99 11.50
N GLY A 280 -21.88 -28.05 11.34
CA GLY A 280 -22.38 -29.39 10.97
C GLY A 280 -23.06 -29.42 9.60
N GLY A 281 -22.55 -28.62 8.66
CA GLY A 281 -23.06 -28.52 7.28
C GLY A 281 -24.13 -27.44 7.06
N ALA A 282 -24.52 -26.69 8.10
CA ALA A 282 -25.51 -25.62 7.95
C ALA A 282 -24.97 -24.43 7.14
N PHE A 283 -23.65 -24.25 7.07
CA PHE A 283 -23.01 -23.21 6.25
C PHE A 283 -22.43 -23.71 4.91
N GLY A 284 -22.64 -24.99 4.58
CA GLY A 284 -22.07 -25.61 3.38
C GLY A 284 -21.12 -26.75 3.72
N PRO A 285 -20.35 -27.25 2.74
CA PRO A 285 -19.62 -28.52 2.88
C PRO A 285 -18.24 -28.41 3.56
N PHE A 286 -17.86 -27.24 4.10
CA PHE A 286 -16.47 -26.94 4.50
C PHE A 286 -16.21 -27.11 6.00
N GLU A 287 -16.78 -28.17 6.60
CA GLU A 287 -16.64 -28.47 8.03
C GLU A 287 -15.15 -28.46 8.46
N ASP A 288 -14.90 -27.89 9.64
CA ASP A 288 -13.58 -27.68 10.27
C ASP A 288 -12.66 -26.67 9.57
N GLN A 289 -13.02 -26.14 8.41
CA GLN A 289 -12.23 -25.08 7.75
C GLN A 289 -12.46 -23.73 8.42
N LEU A 290 -11.49 -22.84 8.24
CA LEU A 290 -11.52 -21.48 8.81
C LEU A 290 -12.07 -20.50 7.79
N PHE A 291 -12.96 -19.63 8.22
CA PHE A 291 -13.45 -18.48 7.46
C PHE A 291 -12.78 -17.22 7.98
N VAL A 292 -11.96 -16.60 7.14
CA VAL A 292 -11.03 -15.52 7.49
C VAL A 292 -11.55 -14.21 6.89
N ALA A 293 -11.77 -13.21 7.74
CA ALA A 293 -12.20 -11.88 7.31
C ALA A 293 -11.06 -11.14 6.59
N GLU A 294 -11.35 -10.45 5.49
CA GLU A 294 -10.39 -9.64 4.74
C GLU A 294 -11.01 -8.29 4.36
N LEU A 295 -10.37 -7.19 4.77
CA LEU A 295 -10.96 -5.86 4.64
C LEU A 295 -10.56 -5.09 3.37
N THR A 296 -9.40 -5.37 2.81
CA THR A 296 -8.82 -4.56 1.73
C THR A 296 -9.62 -4.72 0.44
N ASN A 297 -9.83 -5.97 0.04
CA ASN A 297 -10.58 -6.39 -1.14
C ASN A 297 -12.03 -6.74 -0.80
N GLY A 298 -12.35 -6.79 0.50
CA GLY A 298 -13.67 -7.02 1.04
C GLY A 298 -14.13 -8.45 0.83
N MET A 299 -13.33 -9.40 1.30
CA MET A 299 -13.53 -10.81 1.07
C MET A 299 -13.71 -11.58 2.38
N ILE A 300 -14.27 -12.77 2.27
CA ILE A 300 -14.04 -13.87 3.19
C ILE A 300 -13.20 -14.91 2.46
N ILE A 301 -12.11 -15.34 3.10
CA ILE A 301 -11.17 -16.33 2.58
C ILE A 301 -11.35 -17.62 3.37
N ARG A 302 -11.38 -18.78 2.70
CA ARG A 302 -11.27 -20.08 3.38
C ARG A 302 -9.81 -20.41 3.63
N ALA A 303 -9.51 -20.92 4.82
CA ALA A 303 -8.22 -21.49 5.16
C ALA A 303 -8.37 -22.90 5.70
N GLN A 304 -7.49 -23.79 5.26
CA GLN A 304 -7.40 -25.18 5.70
C GLN A 304 -5.99 -25.41 6.25
N LEU A 305 -5.91 -26.05 7.42
CA LEU A 305 -4.65 -26.44 8.05
C LEU A 305 -4.44 -27.96 7.97
N GLU A 306 -3.17 -28.35 7.94
CA GLU A 306 -2.69 -29.71 8.16
C GLU A 306 -1.37 -29.70 8.94
N GLU A 307 -0.97 -30.84 9.48
CA GLU A 307 0.32 -31.01 10.16
C GLU A 307 1.23 -31.96 9.38
N VAL A 308 2.42 -31.48 9.02
CA VAL A 308 3.44 -32.24 8.30
C VAL A 308 4.71 -32.25 9.13
N GLU A 309 5.09 -33.44 9.64
CA GLU A 309 6.29 -33.62 10.47
C GLU A 309 6.35 -32.66 11.69
N GLY A 310 5.21 -32.42 12.34
CA GLY A 310 5.09 -31.54 13.52
C GLY A 310 4.96 -30.05 13.19
N VAL A 311 4.98 -29.67 11.91
CA VAL A 311 4.83 -28.29 11.45
C VAL A 311 3.43 -28.07 10.88
N THR A 312 2.72 -27.09 11.40
CA THR A 312 1.41 -26.68 10.86
C THR A 312 1.61 -25.90 9.57
N GLN A 313 0.88 -26.26 8.53
CA GLN A 313 0.86 -25.59 7.24
C GLN A 313 -0.49 -25.80 6.54
N GLY A 314 -0.64 -25.43 5.27
CA GLY A 314 -1.87 -25.73 4.52
C GLY A 314 -2.16 -24.75 3.39
N ALA A 315 -3.44 -24.45 3.17
CA ALA A 315 -3.89 -23.67 2.02
C ALA A 315 -4.94 -22.59 2.32
N CYS A 316 -4.95 -21.57 1.46
CA CYS A 316 -5.98 -20.53 1.37
C CYS A 316 -6.74 -20.65 0.05
N MET A 317 -8.06 -20.44 0.08
CA MET A 317 -8.97 -20.45 -1.07
C MET A 317 -9.90 -19.24 -0.99
N LYS A 318 -10.27 -18.66 -2.13
CA LYS A 318 -11.33 -17.63 -2.17
C LYS A 318 -12.68 -18.25 -1.77
N PHE A 319 -13.60 -17.43 -1.28
CA PHE A 319 -14.94 -17.89 -0.89
C PHE A 319 -16.04 -16.88 -1.17
N MET A 320 -16.01 -15.71 -0.53
CA MET A 320 -16.96 -14.62 -0.82
C MET A 320 -16.17 -13.37 -1.10
N GLN A 321 -16.53 -12.63 -2.15
CA GLN A 321 -15.79 -11.46 -2.58
C GLN A 321 -16.69 -10.23 -2.65
N ARG A 322 -16.08 -9.05 -2.45
CA ARG A 322 -16.71 -7.74 -2.57
C ARG A 322 -17.92 -7.53 -1.63
N ILE A 323 -17.88 -8.10 -0.43
CA ILE A 323 -18.95 -7.97 0.57
C ILE A 323 -18.84 -6.71 1.45
N GLY A 324 -17.71 -6.00 1.37
CA GLY A 324 -17.38 -4.88 2.26
C GLY A 324 -16.15 -5.16 3.10
N SER A 325 -15.67 -4.17 3.85
CA SER A 325 -14.39 -4.21 4.58
C SER A 325 -14.45 -5.12 5.81
N ALA A 326 -14.60 -6.43 5.59
CA ALA A 326 -14.79 -7.45 6.61
C ALA A 326 -13.58 -7.53 7.53
N CYS A 327 -13.80 -7.28 8.81
CA CYS A 327 -12.77 -7.33 9.84
C CYS A 327 -13.14 -8.30 10.96
N ARG A 328 -14.44 -8.53 11.17
CA ARG A 328 -14.98 -9.47 12.14
C ARG A 328 -15.90 -10.47 11.47
N VAL A 329 -15.76 -11.76 11.78
CA VAL A 329 -16.68 -12.82 11.42
C VAL A 329 -16.98 -13.69 12.64
N VAL A 330 -18.22 -14.16 12.74
CA VAL A 330 -18.66 -15.11 13.76
C VAL A 330 -19.83 -15.94 13.22
N PHE A 331 -19.85 -17.24 13.52
CA PHE A 331 -21.00 -18.06 13.19
C PHE A 331 -22.16 -17.77 14.16
N ALA A 332 -23.34 -17.54 13.59
CA ALA A 332 -24.58 -17.39 14.33
C ALA A 332 -25.16 -18.75 14.75
N PRO A 333 -26.02 -18.80 15.78
CA PRO A 333 -26.66 -20.04 16.23
C PRO A 333 -27.44 -20.84 15.18
N ASP A 334 -27.86 -20.22 14.07
CA ASP A 334 -28.55 -20.88 12.97
C ASP A 334 -27.61 -21.44 11.89
N GLY A 335 -26.29 -21.25 12.04
CA GLY A 335 -25.26 -21.65 11.09
C GLY A 335 -24.94 -20.61 10.02
N SER A 336 -25.59 -19.43 10.00
CA SER A 336 -25.19 -18.33 9.12
C SER A 336 -23.91 -17.63 9.63
N LEU A 337 -23.14 -17.02 8.74
CA LEU A 337 -21.92 -16.28 9.12
C LEU A 337 -22.23 -14.78 9.18
N ILE A 338 -22.00 -14.13 10.32
CA ILE A 338 -22.12 -12.67 10.45
C ILE A 338 -20.77 -12.03 10.15
N ALA A 339 -20.75 -11.03 9.28
CA ALA A 339 -19.58 -10.22 8.96
C ALA A 339 -19.76 -8.78 9.47
N GLY A 340 -18.77 -8.26 10.18
CA GLY A 340 -18.69 -6.86 10.64
C GLY A 340 -17.62 -6.08 9.88
N PHE A 341 -17.97 -4.86 9.50
CA PHE A 341 -17.14 -4.02 8.64
C PHE A 341 -16.45 -2.88 9.40
N THR A 342 -15.18 -2.64 9.07
CA THR A 342 -14.43 -1.43 9.44
C THR A 342 -13.24 -1.25 8.50
N ASN A 343 -13.01 -0.03 7.99
CA ASN A 343 -11.80 0.32 7.24
C ASN A 343 -11.12 1.61 7.70
N ARG A 344 -11.55 2.19 8.83
CA ARG A 344 -11.11 3.52 9.27
C ARG A 344 -9.58 3.60 9.40
N GLY A 345 -8.97 4.33 8.47
CA GLY A 345 -7.51 4.54 8.39
C GLY A 345 -6.71 3.38 7.79
N TRP A 346 -7.34 2.31 7.31
CA TRP A 346 -6.63 1.12 6.78
C TRP A 346 -6.82 0.92 5.27
N GLY A 347 -7.68 1.73 4.62
CA GLY A 347 -8.13 1.45 3.26
C GLY A 347 -9.00 0.20 3.24
N GLY A 348 -9.91 0.06 2.28
CA GLY A 348 -10.75 -1.13 2.22
C GLY A 348 -11.94 -0.99 1.30
N PHE A 349 -12.45 -2.13 0.86
CA PHE A 349 -13.55 -2.21 -0.08
C PHE A 349 -14.88 -1.80 0.58
N PRO A 350 -15.69 -0.89 -0.01
CA PRO A 350 -16.96 -0.48 0.59
C PRO A 350 -18.01 -1.61 0.57
N PRO A 351 -18.94 -1.67 1.54
CA PRO A 351 -19.10 -0.74 2.67
C PRO A 351 -17.97 -0.85 3.70
N GLY A 352 -17.53 0.31 4.21
CA GLY A 352 -16.46 0.40 5.21
C GLY A 352 -16.93 0.29 6.66
N HIS A 353 -18.23 0.10 6.90
CA HIS A 353 -18.87 0.00 8.20
C HIS A 353 -20.23 -0.70 8.09
N GLY A 354 -20.77 -1.19 9.21
CA GLY A 354 -22.02 -1.95 9.27
C GLY A 354 -21.79 -3.46 9.44
N LEU A 355 -22.86 -4.21 9.23
CA LEU A 355 -22.90 -5.67 9.37
C LEU A 355 -23.52 -6.29 8.11
N ALA A 356 -23.16 -7.53 7.82
CA ALA A 356 -23.86 -8.39 6.87
C ALA A 356 -24.03 -9.79 7.46
N ARG A 357 -25.05 -10.50 6.98
CA ARG A 357 -25.27 -11.92 7.23
C ARG A 357 -25.08 -12.68 5.93
N ILE A 358 -24.27 -13.72 5.97
CA ILE A 358 -24.04 -14.64 4.85
C ILE A 358 -24.79 -15.93 5.19
N ARG A 359 -25.70 -16.37 4.31
CA ARG A 359 -26.57 -17.52 4.57
C ARG A 359 -26.50 -18.52 3.43
N TYR A 360 -26.20 -19.77 3.75
CA TYR A 360 -26.17 -20.85 2.78
C TYR A 360 -27.58 -21.14 2.24
N THR A 361 -27.71 -21.32 0.92
CA THR A 361 -29.00 -21.58 0.25
C THR A 361 -29.43 -23.04 0.34
N GLY A 362 -28.54 -23.93 0.79
CA GLY A 362 -28.73 -25.37 0.79
C GLY A 362 -28.35 -26.06 -0.52
N VAL A 363 -27.85 -25.30 -1.51
CA VAL A 363 -27.36 -25.83 -2.79
C VAL A 363 -25.85 -26.05 -2.69
N GLU A 364 -25.40 -27.29 -2.87
CA GLU A 364 -23.96 -27.60 -2.85
C GLU A 364 -23.29 -27.14 -4.17
N PRO A 365 -22.22 -26.33 -4.13
CA PRO A 365 -21.47 -25.97 -5.33
C PRO A 365 -20.56 -27.09 -5.81
N MET A 366 -20.11 -27.01 -7.07
CA MET A 366 -18.87 -27.69 -7.49
C MET A 366 -17.70 -26.80 -7.06
N GLU A 367 -16.92 -27.24 -6.08
CA GLU A 367 -15.88 -26.44 -5.43
C GLU A 367 -14.70 -27.31 -4.98
N ILE A 368 -13.52 -26.69 -4.79
CA ILE A 368 -12.41 -27.30 -4.06
C ILE A 368 -12.83 -27.43 -2.60
N ASP A 369 -13.05 -28.65 -2.15
CA ASP A 369 -13.28 -28.95 -0.75
C ASP A 369 -11.95 -28.81 0.00
N ARG A 370 -10.98 -29.67 -0.31
CA ARG A 370 -9.70 -29.74 0.42
C ARG A 370 -8.51 -29.95 -0.49
N ILE A 371 -7.33 -29.57 0.01
CA ILE A 371 -6.04 -29.88 -0.60
C ILE A 371 -5.09 -30.44 0.46
N GLY A 372 -4.31 -31.46 0.11
CA GLY A 372 -3.29 -32.06 0.97
C GLY A 372 -1.98 -32.25 0.22
N ILE A 373 -0.86 -31.95 0.87
CA ILE A 373 0.47 -32.15 0.29
C ILE A 373 0.86 -33.63 0.28
N GLN A 374 1.48 -34.06 -0.82
CA GLN A 374 2.05 -35.40 -1.00
C GLN A 374 3.58 -35.29 -1.12
N PRO A 375 4.35 -36.39 -0.94
CA PRO A 375 5.80 -36.36 -1.11
C PRO A 375 6.29 -35.83 -2.47
N ASP A 376 5.45 -35.94 -3.51
CA ASP A 376 5.75 -35.56 -4.89
C ASP A 376 4.66 -34.68 -5.55
N GLY A 377 3.83 -33.99 -4.76
CA GLY A 377 2.81 -33.08 -5.29
C GLY A 377 1.64 -32.83 -4.34
N PHE A 378 0.40 -32.91 -4.84
CA PHE A 378 -0.81 -32.58 -4.10
C PHE A 378 -1.98 -33.50 -4.45
N ASP A 379 -2.86 -33.75 -3.48
CA ASP A 379 -4.20 -34.27 -3.71
C ASP A 379 -5.21 -33.14 -3.48
N ILE A 380 -6.10 -32.90 -4.45
CA ILE A 380 -7.20 -31.94 -4.37
C ILE A 380 -8.53 -32.70 -4.38
N THR A 381 -9.33 -32.54 -3.33
CA THR A 381 -10.67 -33.11 -3.22
C THR A 381 -11.72 -32.06 -3.57
N PHE A 382 -12.73 -32.47 -4.34
CA PHE A 382 -13.86 -31.63 -4.75
C PHE A 382 -15.14 -32.02 -3.98
N THR A 383 -16.02 -31.05 -3.79
CA THR A 383 -17.35 -31.23 -3.17
C THR A 383 -18.22 -32.20 -3.97
N GLN A 384 -18.09 -32.21 -5.31
CA GLN A 384 -18.81 -33.08 -6.23
C GLN A 384 -17.88 -33.86 -7.16
N PRO A 385 -18.32 -35.01 -7.72
CA PRO A 385 -17.53 -35.75 -8.71
C PRO A 385 -17.29 -34.92 -9.98
N VAL A 386 -16.05 -34.88 -10.46
CA VAL A 386 -15.69 -34.30 -11.75
C VAL A 386 -16.36 -35.07 -12.89
N GLU A 387 -16.89 -34.35 -13.89
CA GLU A 387 -17.59 -34.96 -15.02
C GLU A 387 -16.64 -35.66 -16.01
N ALA A 388 -15.43 -35.12 -16.19
CA ALA A 388 -14.41 -35.71 -17.04
C ALA A 388 -13.92 -37.07 -16.48
N GLU A 389 -13.67 -38.03 -17.37
CA GLU A 389 -13.07 -39.33 -17.00
C GLU A 389 -11.55 -39.22 -16.71
N ASP A 390 -10.91 -38.19 -17.26
CA ASP A 390 -9.49 -37.89 -17.06
C ASP A 390 -9.26 -36.38 -17.07
N ILE A 391 -8.27 -35.92 -16.31
CA ILE A 391 -7.85 -34.52 -16.24
C ILE A 391 -6.41 -34.47 -16.71
N GLY A 392 -6.16 -33.82 -17.84
CA GLY A 392 -4.80 -33.69 -18.37
C GLY A 392 -3.95 -32.69 -17.59
N THR A 393 -2.63 -32.81 -17.67
CA THR A 393 -1.70 -31.89 -16.98
C THR A 393 -1.88 -30.43 -17.40
N GLY A 394 -2.34 -30.17 -18.64
CA GLY A 394 -2.65 -28.83 -19.13
C GLY A 394 -3.85 -28.14 -18.46
N SER A 395 -4.66 -28.88 -17.70
CA SER A 395 -5.74 -28.35 -16.86
C SER A 395 -5.27 -27.85 -15.51
N VAL A 396 -3.99 -28.01 -15.18
CA VAL A 396 -3.39 -27.58 -13.90
C VAL A 396 -2.19 -26.69 -14.20
N GLN A 397 -2.23 -25.46 -13.72
CA GLN A 397 -1.10 -24.55 -13.74
C GLN A 397 -0.62 -24.33 -12.31
N MET A 398 0.67 -24.55 -12.06
CA MET A 398 1.27 -24.35 -10.75
C MET A 398 2.37 -23.29 -10.85
N THR A 399 2.36 -22.33 -9.93
CA THR A 399 3.35 -21.26 -9.84
C THR A 399 3.88 -21.20 -8.41
N ALA A 400 5.17 -21.38 -8.24
CA ALA A 400 5.85 -21.22 -6.95
C ALA A 400 6.36 -19.79 -6.79
N TYR A 401 6.35 -19.29 -5.56
CA TYR A 401 6.87 -17.98 -5.20
C TYR A 401 7.26 -17.96 -3.72
N ASP A 402 8.02 -16.95 -3.33
CA ASP A 402 8.40 -16.69 -1.95
C ASP A 402 8.30 -15.19 -1.64
N TYR A 403 8.79 -14.77 -0.48
CA TYR A 403 8.77 -13.38 -0.05
C TYR A 403 10.11 -12.93 0.52
N ASN A 404 10.37 -11.62 0.50
CA ASN A 404 11.49 -11.02 1.20
C ASN A 404 11.12 -10.73 2.66
N TYR A 405 11.94 -11.20 3.59
CA TYR A 405 11.92 -10.76 4.98
C TYR A 405 12.83 -9.54 5.12
N TRP A 406 12.21 -8.37 5.15
CA TRP A 406 12.90 -7.09 5.18
C TRP A 406 12.06 -6.01 5.88
N TRP A 407 12.61 -4.82 6.04
CA TRP A 407 11.93 -3.72 6.70
C TRP A 407 11.07 -2.84 5.78
N ASP A 408 11.08 -3.05 4.45
CA ASP A 408 10.16 -2.33 3.58
C ASP A 408 8.71 -2.76 3.82
N TYR A 409 7.77 -1.93 3.40
CA TYR A 409 6.36 -2.18 3.66
C TYR A 409 5.84 -3.35 2.83
N GLY A 410 5.77 -4.53 3.45
CA GLY A 410 5.36 -5.78 2.81
C GLY A 410 6.36 -6.26 1.76
N SER A 411 6.06 -7.39 1.13
CA SER A 411 6.79 -7.97 0.02
C SER A 411 5.76 -8.55 -0.95
N PRO A 412 5.61 -7.98 -2.15
CA PRO A 412 4.96 -8.69 -3.25
C PRO A 412 5.62 -10.06 -3.48
N GLU A 413 4.95 -10.94 -4.23
CA GLU A 413 5.50 -12.26 -4.59
C GLU A 413 6.88 -12.10 -5.25
N GLN A 414 7.87 -12.83 -4.73
CA GLN A 414 9.25 -12.86 -5.21
C GLN A 414 9.58 -14.23 -5.81
N ASN A 415 10.64 -14.27 -6.61
CA ASN A 415 11.17 -15.49 -7.25
C ASN A 415 10.08 -16.35 -7.93
N VAL A 416 9.09 -15.69 -8.53
CA VAL A 416 7.94 -16.32 -9.17
C VAL A 416 8.40 -17.22 -10.32
N ARG A 417 8.04 -18.50 -10.27
CA ARG A 417 8.43 -19.50 -11.27
C ARG A 417 7.32 -20.51 -11.51
N ASP A 418 7.19 -20.95 -12.75
CA ASP A 418 6.30 -22.07 -13.08
C ASP A 418 6.83 -23.38 -12.51
N VAL A 419 5.92 -24.22 -12.01
CA VAL A 419 6.21 -25.59 -11.55
C VAL A 419 5.58 -26.55 -12.54
N PRO A 420 6.37 -27.37 -13.26
CA PRO A 420 5.85 -28.25 -14.29
C PRO A 420 5.04 -29.40 -13.68
N VAL A 421 3.76 -29.49 -14.05
CA VAL A 421 2.90 -30.62 -13.72
C VAL A 421 3.28 -31.81 -14.60
N THR A 422 3.81 -32.85 -14.00
CA THR A 422 4.35 -34.02 -14.73
C THR A 422 3.32 -35.12 -14.93
N ARG A 423 2.37 -35.24 -13.99
CA ARG A 423 1.30 -36.22 -14.05
C ARG A 423 0.09 -35.74 -13.26
N THR A 424 -1.08 -36.14 -13.73
CA THR A 424 -2.37 -36.00 -13.06
C THR A 424 -3.07 -37.35 -13.06
N SER A 425 -3.92 -37.61 -12.07
CA SER A 425 -4.86 -38.73 -12.09
C SER A 425 -6.07 -38.42 -11.23
N ILE A 426 -7.25 -38.79 -11.69
CA ILE A 426 -8.49 -38.68 -10.92
C ILE A 426 -8.83 -40.01 -10.22
N SER A 427 -9.32 -39.95 -8.99
CA SER A 427 -9.80 -41.11 -8.22
C SER A 427 -11.01 -41.79 -8.87
N PRO A 428 -11.31 -43.07 -8.55
CA PRO A 428 -12.43 -43.80 -9.14
C PRO A 428 -13.82 -43.19 -8.89
N ASP A 429 -14.02 -42.50 -7.76
CA ASP A 429 -15.24 -41.75 -7.45
C ASP A 429 -15.27 -40.35 -8.09
N ARG A 430 -14.20 -39.99 -8.81
CA ARG A 430 -13.96 -38.72 -9.48
C ARG A 430 -13.96 -37.50 -8.56
N ARG A 431 -13.73 -37.68 -7.27
CA ARG A 431 -13.71 -36.58 -6.30
C ARG A 431 -12.31 -36.08 -5.95
N THR A 432 -11.26 -36.85 -6.21
CA THR A 432 -9.88 -36.46 -5.85
C THR A 432 -8.99 -36.44 -7.07
N LEU A 433 -8.39 -35.29 -7.36
CA LEU A 433 -7.36 -35.10 -8.36
C LEU A 433 -5.98 -35.15 -7.68
N SER A 434 -5.21 -36.18 -7.98
CA SER A 434 -3.79 -36.26 -7.62
C SER A 434 -2.93 -35.60 -8.69
N ILE A 435 -2.00 -34.76 -8.24
CA ILE A 435 -1.09 -33.95 -9.07
C ILE A 435 0.34 -34.30 -8.66
N THR A 436 1.19 -34.68 -9.61
CA THR A 436 2.63 -34.91 -9.38
C THR A 436 3.44 -33.78 -10.00
N ALA A 437 4.25 -33.10 -9.17
CA ALA A 437 5.05 -31.96 -9.55
C ALA A 437 6.31 -31.85 -8.65
N PRO A 438 7.43 -31.26 -9.14
CA PRO A 438 8.63 -31.06 -8.34
C PRO A 438 8.44 -29.89 -7.36
N ILE A 439 7.73 -30.15 -6.27
CA ILE A 439 7.46 -29.18 -5.20
C ILE A 439 8.64 -29.07 -4.23
N GLU A 440 8.80 -27.89 -3.61
CA GLU A 440 9.90 -27.59 -2.70
C GLU A 440 9.38 -26.85 -1.47
N ALA A 441 9.88 -27.21 -0.28
CA ALA A 441 9.62 -26.46 0.94
C ALA A 441 10.32 -25.09 0.92
N GLY A 442 9.85 -24.15 1.75
CA GLY A 442 10.31 -22.76 1.76
C GLY A 442 9.76 -21.95 0.59
N SER A 443 8.59 -22.33 0.07
CA SER A 443 7.85 -21.59 -0.96
C SER A 443 6.34 -21.71 -0.75
N CYS A 444 5.59 -20.77 -1.31
CA CYS A 444 4.18 -20.94 -1.57
C CYS A 444 3.99 -21.47 -3.00
N VAL A 445 2.91 -22.20 -3.23
CA VAL A 445 2.51 -22.68 -4.56
C VAL A 445 1.05 -22.28 -4.81
N ARG A 446 0.83 -21.44 -5.82
CA ARG A 446 -0.48 -21.15 -6.38
C ARG A 446 -0.82 -22.19 -7.43
N ILE A 447 -1.99 -22.83 -7.30
CA ILE A 447 -2.51 -23.83 -8.23
C ILE A 447 -3.80 -23.28 -8.85
N GLN A 448 -3.79 -23.17 -10.17
CA GLN A 448 -4.93 -22.78 -10.98
C GLN A 448 -5.46 -24.01 -11.75
N LEU A 449 -6.73 -24.31 -11.57
CA LEU A 449 -7.44 -25.37 -12.28
C LEU A 449 -8.19 -24.78 -13.48
N LYS A 450 -8.18 -25.48 -14.62
CA LYS A 450 -8.82 -25.00 -15.86
C LYS A 450 -9.74 -26.04 -16.44
N GLY A 451 -10.99 -25.65 -16.68
CA GLY A 451 -11.99 -26.49 -17.33
C GLY A 451 -12.46 -27.67 -16.47
N ILE A 452 -12.32 -27.59 -15.15
CA ILE A 452 -12.90 -28.57 -14.23
C ILE A 452 -14.39 -28.28 -14.08
N GLN A 453 -15.21 -29.31 -14.28
CA GLN A 453 -16.66 -29.23 -14.21
C GLN A 453 -17.21 -30.41 -13.40
N GLY A 454 -18.23 -30.14 -12.59
CA GLY A 454 -19.04 -31.13 -11.89
C GLY A 454 -20.20 -31.64 -12.77
N PRO A 455 -21.12 -32.42 -12.19
CA PRO A 455 -22.21 -33.06 -12.93
C PRO A 455 -23.10 -32.08 -13.70
N GLY A 456 -23.34 -32.36 -14.99
CA GLY A 456 -24.20 -31.52 -15.83
C GLY A 456 -23.51 -30.25 -16.34
N GLY A 457 -22.18 -30.25 -16.36
CA GLY A 457 -21.35 -29.14 -16.78
C GLY A 457 -21.28 -27.99 -15.78
N LEU A 458 -21.58 -28.22 -14.50
CA LEU A 458 -21.46 -27.21 -13.44
C LEU A 458 -20.00 -26.73 -13.33
N PRO A 459 -19.69 -25.45 -13.54
CA PRO A 459 -18.31 -24.97 -13.45
C PRO A 459 -17.82 -25.01 -11.99
N LEU A 460 -16.52 -25.22 -11.83
CA LEU A 460 -15.84 -25.04 -10.54
C LEU A 460 -15.97 -23.57 -10.10
N LEU A 461 -16.50 -23.34 -8.90
CA LEU A 461 -16.84 -21.99 -8.43
C LEU A 461 -15.58 -21.15 -8.16
N HIS A 462 -14.62 -21.65 -7.40
CA HIS A 462 -13.29 -21.07 -7.27
C HIS A 462 -12.24 -22.05 -7.79
N ASP A 463 -11.49 -21.61 -8.78
CA ASP A 463 -10.53 -22.45 -9.51
C ASP A 463 -9.06 -22.18 -9.13
N GLU A 464 -8.84 -21.42 -8.06
CA GLU A 464 -7.53 -21.00 -7.58
C GLU A 464 -7.36 -21.34 -6.08
N VAL A 465 -6.24 -21.99 -5.74
CA VAL A 465 -5.81 -22.27 -4.37
C VAL A 465 -4.35 -21.88 -4.19
N SER A 466 -3.99 -21.37 -3.01
CA SER A 466 -2.61 -21.08 -2.64
C SER A 466 -2.19 -21.90 -1.43
N TYR A 467 -1.14 -22.69 -1.56
CA TYR A 467 -0.62 -23.57 -0.52
C TYR A 467 0.73 -23.04 0.01
N THR A 468 0.91 -23.01 1.34
CA THR A 468 2.17 -22.66 2.01
C THR A 468 2.95 -23.92 2.37
N ILE A 469 4.16 -24.12 1.80
CA ILE A 469 4.95 -25.34 2.04
C ILE A 469 6.09 -25.05 3.02
N ASN A 470 5.87 -25.30 4.31
CA ASN A 470 6.94 -25.27 5.31
C ASN A 470 7.75 -26.56 5.33
N ARG A 471 7.10 -27.69 5.03
CA ARG A 471 7.66 -29.05 4.93
C ARG A 471 7.03 -29.79 3.77
N VAL A 472 7.83 -30.64 3.12
CA VAL A 472 7.35 -31.68 2.20
C VAL A 472 7.47 -33.02 2.94
N PRO A 473 6.45 -33.90 2.91
CA PRO A 473 6.52 -35.20 3.60
C PRO A 473 7.76 -36.01 3.20
N GLY A 474 8.62 -36.35 4.16
CA GLY A 474 9.88 -37.07 3.92
C GLY A 474 11.03 -36.23 3.36
N GLY A 475 10.84 -34.91 3.21
CA GLY A 475 11.84 -33.97 2.72
C GLY A 475 12.82 -33.47 3.78
N GLY A 476 12.48 -33.59 5.07
CA GLY A 476 13.28 -33.07 6.19
C GLY A 476 13.18 -31.53 6.34
N ASP A 477 14.06 -30.96 7.16
CA ASP A 477 14.11 -29.51 7.37
C ASP A 477 14.76 -28.81 6.16
N PRO A 478 14.06 -27.91 5.47
CA PRO A 478 14.62 -27.18 4.33
C PRO A 478 15.73 -26.18 4.71
N GLY A 479 15.83 -25.77 5.98
CA GLY A 479 16.77 -24.72 6.42
C GLY A 479 16.49 -23.34 5.82
N ILE A 480 15.35 -23.17 5.14
CA ILE A 480 14.88 -21.91 4.54
C ILE A 480 13.37 -21.78 4.76
N GLN A 481 12.93 -20.56 5.04
CA GLN A 481 11.51 -20.22 5.20
C GLN A 481 10.95 -19.53 3.94
N VAL A 482 9.63 -19.52 3.81
CA VAL A 482 8.92 -18.81 2.72
C VAL A 482 9.26 -17.32 2.70
N ALA A 483 9.35 -16.67 3.86
CA ALA A 483 9.91 -15.32 3.97
C ALA A 483 11.43 -15.42 4.17
N ARG A 484 12.19 -15.09 3.12
CA ARG A 484 13.63 -15.28 3.01
C ARG A 484 14.40 -14.10 3.53
N GLU A 485 15.46 -14.36 4.28
CA GLU A 485 16.46 -13.33 4.58
C GLU A 485 17.16 -12.93 3.28
N VAL A 486 17.13 -11.63 2.99
CA VAL A 486 17.70 -11.04 1.78
C VAL A 486 18.57 -9.83 2.14
N GLU A 487 19.28 -9.31 1.14
CA GLU A 487 19.93 -8.00 1.29
C GLU A 487 18.89 -6.93 1.59
N LEU A 488 19.17 -6.11 2.62
CA LEU A 488 18.23 -5.14 3.12
C LEU A 488 18.07 -4.00 2.10
N PRO A 489 16.85 -3.47 1.92
CA PRO A 489 16.63 -2.30 1.10
C PRO A 489 17.53 -1.13 1.52
N ALA A 490 17.89 -0.26 0.57
CA ALA A 490 18.51 1.02 0.88
C ALA A 490 17.56 1.89 1.73
N SER A 491 18.11 2.78 2.54
CA SER A 491 17.33 3.60 3.49
C SER A 491 16.24 4.40 2.74
N ARG A 492 15.09 4.63 3.40
CA ARG A 492 14.02 5.45 2.79
C ARG A 492 14.46 6.90 2.55
N ASP A 493 15.45 7.38 3.29
CA ASP A 493 16.07 8.68 3.03
C ASP A 493 16.73 8.69 1.63
N ASP A 494 17.42 7.61 1.23
CA ASP A 494 18.01 7.49 -0.12
C ASP A 494 16.94 7.33 -1.22
N ARG A 495 15.70 6.95 -0.86
CA ARG A 495 14.61 6.78 -1.84
C ARG A 495 14.01 8.10 -2.31
N GLU A 496 14.13 9.17 -1.53
CA GLU A 496 13.68 10.51 -1.90
C GLU A 496 14.75 11.30 -2.67
N GLU A 497 16.02 10.88 -2.62
CA GLU A 497 17.10 11.57 -3.30
C GLU A 497 16.81 11.67 -4.81
N GLY A 498 16.87 12.89 -5.34
CA GLY A 498 16.64 13.18 -6.76
C GLY A 498 15.18 13.30 -7.19
N TRP A 499 14.19 12.96 -6.36
CA TRP A 499 12.77 13.09 -6.73
C TRP A 499 12.25 14.51 -6.61
N LEU A 500 11.63 15.01 -7.68
CA LEU A 500 10.85 16.24 -7.67
C LEU A 500 9.39 15.93 -7.31
N ARG A 501 8.87 16.50 -6.22
CA ARG A 501 7.48 16.38 -5.75
C ARG A 501 6.62 17.47 -6.37
N LEU A 502 5.82 17.13 -7.37
CA LEU A 502 5.19 18.12 -8.24
C LEU A 502 3.87 18.67 -7.71
N ASN A 503 3.29 18.08 -6.67
CA ASN A 503 1.99 18.49 -6.12
C ASN A 503 1.99 18.68 -4.59
N TRP A 504 3.16 18.86 -3.96
CA TRP A 504 3.28 19.19 -2.53
C TRP A 504 3.31 20.69 -2.31
N GLY A 505 2.59 21.20 -1.30
CA GLY A 505 2.45 22.64 -1.09
C GLY A 505 1.40 23.23 -2.02
N ASP A 506 1.79 24.11 -2.94
CA ASP A 506 0.89 24.54 -4.03
C ASP A 506 0.83 23.46 -5.12
N ALA A 507 -0.31 22.78 -5.21
CA ALA A 507 -0.48 21.61 -6.07
C ALA A 507 -0.58 21.93 -7.58
N PHE A 508 -0.77 23.21 -7.94
CA PHE A 508 -1.01 23.63 -9.34
C PHE A 508 0.15 24.43 -9.93
N GLU A 509 1.03 25.00 -9.10
CA GLU A 509 2.02 25.97 -9.55
C GLU A 509 2.99 25.39 -10.60
N GLN A 510 3.43 24.14 -10.43
CA GLN A 510 4.34 23.46 -11.37
C GLN A 510 3.64 22.86 -12.59
N TRP A 511 2.37 23.22 -12.80
CA TRP A 511 1.51 22.70 -13.84
C TRP A 511 0.82 23.82 -14.63
N GLU A 512 0.50 23.52 -15.88
CA GLU A 512 -0.45 24.26 -16.70
C GLU A 512 -1.73 23.44 -16.78
N SER A 513 -2.83 24.00 -16.26
CA SER A 513 -4.10 23.28 -16.16
C SER A 513 -5.30 24.21 -16.01
N SER A 514 -6.48 23.68 -16.34
CA SER A 514 -7.78 24.31 -16.12
C SER A 514 -8.85 23.24 -15.91
N GLY A 515 -9.82 23.51 -15.02
CA GLY A 515 -10.92 22.57 -14.73
C GLY A 515 -10.61 21.48 -13.70
N TRP A 516 -9.56 21.65 -12.90
CA TRP A 516 -9.14 20.73 -11.85
C TRP A 516 -9.35 21.34 -10.46
N VAL A 517 -9.65 20.49 -9.48
CA VAL A 517 -9.84 20.90 -8.08
C VAL A 517 -8.99 20.04 -7.15
N ILE A 518 -8.57 20.61 -6.02
CA ILE A 518 -7.94 19.86 -4.94
C ILE A 518 -9.00 19.47 -3.91
N GLY A 519 -9.00 18.22 -3.48
CA GLY A 519 -9.98 17.71 -2.52
C GLY A 519 -9.81 16.23 -2.20
N GLU A 520 -10.56 15.76 -1.22
CA GLU A 520 -10.79 14.32 -1.05
C GLU A 520 -11.73 13.86 -2.16
N ALA A 521 -11.33 12.84 -2.93
CA ALA A 521 -12.15 12.23 -3.97
C ALA A 521 -12.68 10.88 -3.49
N GLU A 522 -13.99 10.70 -3.62
CA GLU A 522 -14.67 9.42 -3.45
C GLU A 522 -15.62 9.22 -4.63
N LEU A 523 -15.97 7.97 -4.93
CA LEU A 523 -17.03 7.71 -5.89
C LEU A 523 -18.35 8.27 -5.38
N ASP A 524 -19.12 8.87 -6.28
CA ASP A 524 -20.50 9.23 -5.99
C ASP A 524 -21.30 7.95 -5.67
N ALA A 525 -22.03 7.97 -4.55
CA ALA A 525 -22.75 6.80 -4.05
C ALA A 525 -23.96 6.43 -4.93
N ASP A 526 -24.55 7.41 -5.63
CA ASP A 526 -25.71 7.24 -6.50
C ASP A 526 -25.29 6.97 -7.96
N ASP A 527 -24.15 7.53 -8.39
CA ASP A 527 -23.61 7.37 -9.74
C ASP A 527 -22.08 7.19 -9.73
N ARG A 528 -21.65 5.95 -9.55
CA ARG A 528 -20.24 5.55 -9.40
C ARG A 528 -19.37 5.80 -10.65
N THR A 529 -19.95 6.30 -11.75
CA THR A 529 -19.19 6.81 -12.91
C THR A 529 -18.64 8.21 -12.69
N ARG A 530 -18.93 8.84 -11.54
CA ARG A 530 -18.51 10.20 -11.17
C ARG A 530 -17.79 10.22 -9.83
N PHE A 531 -17.06 11.32 -9.61
CA PHE A 531 -16.52 11.66 -8.30
C PHE A 531 -17.41 12.64 -7.55
N THR A 532 -17.46 12.47 -6.24
CA THR A 532 -17.77 13.55 -5.31
C THR A 532 -16.49 14.06 -4.67
N THR A 533 -16.43 15.37 -4.40
CA THR A 533 -15.26 15.99 -3.77
C THR A 533 -15.64 16.70 -2.48
N ARG A 534 -14.75 16.60 -1.49
CA ARG A 534 -14.82 17.37 -0.24
C ARG A 534 -13.57 18.23 -0.09
N PRO A 535 -13.63 19.37 0.62
CA PRO A 535 -12.45 20.17 0.91
C PRO A 535 -11.36 19.32 1.58
N GLY A 536 -10.16 19.30 1.01
CA GLY A 536 -9.04 18.50 1.46
C GLY A 536 -7.83 18.67 0.54
N ASN A 537 -6.71 18.02 0.88
CA ASN A 537 -5.47 18.06 0.11
C ASN A 537 -4.99 16.67 -0.34
N ALA A 538 -5.89 15.68 -0.33
CA ALA A 538 -5.57 14.29 -0.61
C ALA A 538 -5.37 14.00 -2.10
N ALA A 539 -6.07 14.72 -2.99
CA ALA A 539 -6.04 14.48 -4.42
C ALA A 539 -6.28 15.74 -5.26
N ILE A 540 -5.82 15.70 -6.51
CA ILE A 540 -6.23 16.59 -7.60
C ILE A 540 -7.20 15.80 -8.49
N VAL A 541 -8.35 16.39 -8.77
CA VAL A 541 -9.48 15.68 -9.39
C VAL A 541 -10.13 16.58 -10.43
N ASN A 542 -10.52 16.01 -11.56
CA ASN A 542 -11.45 16.66 -12.48
C ASN A 542 -12.89 16.16 -12.22
N THR A 543 -13.85 17.08 -12.23
CA THR A 543 -15.28 16.76 -11.93
C THR A 543 -16.25 17.33 -12.97
N GLY A 544 -15.75 17.79 -14.12
CA GLY A 544 -16.55 18.48 -15.13
C GLY A 544 -16.28 18.00 -16.56
N ASP A 545 -17.04 18.55 -17.52
CA ASP A 545 -17.19 17.98 -18.87
C ASP A 545 -16.02 18.21 -19.85
N ALA A 546 -15.01 19.03 -19.51
CA ALA A 546 -13.87 19.30 -20.40
C ALA A 546 -12.66 19.95 -19.67
N PRO A 547 -12.01 19.26 -18.72
CA PRO A 547 -10.75 19.75 -18.15
C PRO A 547 -9.66 19.72 -19.21
N SER A 548 -8.72 20.67 -19.16
CA SER A 548 -7.51 20.56 -19.96
C SER A 548 -6.63 19.42 -19.42
N ASP A 549 -5.63 19.02 -20.20
CA ASP A 549 -4.54 18.22 -19.64
C ASP A 549 -3.86 18.97 -18.48
N PHE A 550 -3.36 18.19 -17.53
CA PHE A 550 -2.57 18.68 -16.40
C PHE A 550 -1.09 18.54 -16.78
N VAL A 551 -0.52 19.57 -17.39
CA VAL A 551 0.79 19.51 -18.07
C VAL A 551 1.89 20.07 -17.19
N THR A 552 3.01 19.37 -17.01
CA THR A 552 4.14 19.91 -16.23
C THR A 552 4.77 21.11 -16.91
N ARG A 553 5.15 22.14 -16.13
CA ARG A 553 6.02 23.22 -16.63
C ARG A 553 7.44 22.72 -16.91
N GLY A 554 7.91 21.78 -16.09
CA GLY A 554 9.18 21.09 -16.28
C GLY A 554 9.15 20.20 -17.52
N VAL A 555 10.32 20.02 -18.13
CA VAL A 555 10.53 19.12 -19.27
C VAL A 555 11.56 18.05 -18.92
N TYR A 556 11.25 16.82 -19.28
CA TYR A 556 11.96 15.61 -18.87
C TYR A 556 12.37 14.81 -20.11
N ASP A 557 13.50 14.13 -20.01
CA ASP A 557 14.05 13.27 -21.06
C ASP A 557 14.03 11.82 -20.57
N THR A 558 15.10 11.35 -19.93
CA THR A 558 15.11 10.11 -19.16
C THR A 558 14.72 10.39 -17.70
N PHE A 559 13.75 9.65 -17.18
CA PHE A 559 13.23 9.85 -15.82
C PHE A 559 12.54 8.61 -15.25
N GLN A 560 12.39 8.60 -13.93
CA GLN A 560 11.43 7.74 -13.24
C GLN A 560 10.22 8.57 -12.83
N LEU A 561 9.03 8.00 -12.95
CA LEU A 561 7.74 8.55 -12.55
C LEU A 561 7.14 7.67 -11.45
N GLN A 562 6.56 8.32 -10.44
CA GLN A 562 5.67 7.71 -9.46
C GLN A 562 4.45 8.60 -9.32
N MET A 563 3.25 8.01 -9.33
CA MET A 563 2.02 8.73 -9.00
C MET A 563 0.96 7.78 -8.48
N LYS A 564 -0.01 8.32 -7.74
CA LYS A 564 -1.24 7.61 -7.40
C LYS A 564 -2.37 8.06 -8.30
N PHE A 565 -3.24 7.14 -8.69
CA PHE A 565 -4.44 7.44 -9.46
C PHE A 565 -5.66 6.66 -8.97
N MET A 566 -6.83 7.21 -9.20
CA MET A 566 -8.14 6.60 -8.98
C MET A 566 -9.01 6.91 -10.20
N LEU A 567 -9.74 5.91 -10.68
CA LEU A 567 -10.72 6.06 -11.74
C LEU A 567 -12.12 5.82 -11.18
N PRO A 568 -13.15 6.54 -11.67
CA PRO A 568 -14.53 6.13 -11.46
C PRO A 568 -14.87 4.93 -12.35
N GLU A 569 -16.05 4.34 -12.16
CA GLU A 569 -16.52 3.25 -13.03
C GLU A 569 -16.58 3.73 -14.48
N GLN A 570 -16.03 2.91 -15.39
CA GLN A 570 -15.87 3.21 -16.81
C GLN A 570 -14.96 4.43 -17.11
N GLY A 571 -14.27 4.96 -16.10
CA GLY A 571 -13.36 6.08 -16.23
C GLY A 571 -12.19 5.80 -17.18
N ARG A 572 -11.71 6.86 -17.84
CA ARG A 572 -10.55 6.80 -18.74
C ARG A 572 -9.72 8.07 -18.61
N SER A 573 -8.41 7.89 -18.56
CA SER A 573 -7.39 8.95 -18.55
C SER A 573 -6.08 8.35 -19.06
N GLY A 574 -4.95 8.97 -18.77
CA GLY A 574 -3.62 8.48 -19.12
C GLY A 574 -2.52 9.43 -18.69
N VAL A 575 -1.29 8.93 -18.70
CA VAL A 575 -0.08 9.73 -18.54
C VAL A 575 0.57 9.89 -19.91
N ARG A 576 0.56 11.10 -20.45
CA ARG A 576 1.24 11.46 -21.69
C ARG A 576 2.74 11.64 -21.40
N LEU A 577 3.55 10.99 -22.21
CA LEU A 577 5.00 10.98 -22.12
C LEU A 577 5.63 11.88 -23.19
N PRO A 578 6.89 12.31 -23.00
CA PRO A 578 7.67 12.95 -24.05
C PRO A 578 7.66 12.12 -25.34
N GLY A 579 7.58 12.79 -26.49
CA GLY A 579 7.53 12.11 -27.79
C GLY A 579 6.16 11.55 -28.18
N GLY A 580 5.11 11.76 -27.38
CA GLY A 580 3.71 11.54 -27.78
C GLY A 580 3.11 10.18 -27.43
N ALA A 581 3.88 9.28 -26.81
CA ALA A 581 3.35 8.05 -26.24
C ALA A 581 2.52 8.33 -24.97
N MET A 582 1.71 7.36 -24.55
CA MET A 582 0.85 7.49 -23.36
C MET A 582 0.69 6.16 -22.64
N ILE A 583 0.77 6.19 -21.31
CA ILE A 583 0.30 5.10 -20.44
C ILE A 583 -1.19 5.32 -20.22
N GLU A 584 -2.04 4.53 -20.86
CA GLU A 584 -3.50 4.64 -20.78
C GLU A 584 -4.01 4.09 -19.44
N LEU A 585 -4.84 4.89 -18.74
CA LEU A 585 -5.50 4.50 -17.51
C LEU A 585 -6.98 4.30 -17.82
N LYS A 586 -7.50 3.09 -17.66
CA LYS A 586 -8.88 2.77 -18.05
C LYS A 586 -9.51 1.78 -17.09
N ASP A 587 -10.67 2.13 -16.56
CA ASP A 587 -11.47 1.19 -15.81
C ASP A 587 -12.07 0.15 -16.75
N ASN A 588 -11.76 -1.10 -16.43
CA ASN A 588 -12.18 -2.31 -17.12
C ASN A 588 -12.84 -3.30 -16.14
N SER A 589 -13.07 -2.90 -14.88
CA SER A 589 -13.55 -3.78 -13.80
C SER A 589 -14.97 -4.28 -13.97
N HIS A 590 -15.72 -3.61 -14.82
CA HIS A 590 -17.06 -4.00 -15.22
C HIS A 590 -17.09 -4.97 -16.42
N LEU A 591 -15.95 -5.25 -17.07
CA LEU A 591 -15.92 -6.08 -18.28
C LEU A 591 -15.81 -7.58 -17.94
N PRO A 592 -16.54 -8.46 -18.67
CA PRO A 592 -16.44 -9.91 -18.48
C PRO A 592 -15.00 -10.42 -18.64
N GLY A 593 -14.56 -11.26 -17.70
CA GLY A 593 -13.20 -11.82 -17.69
C GLY A 593 -12.09 -10.85 -17.28
N TYR A 594 -12.45 -9.62 -16.85
CA TYR A 594 -11.57 -8.57 -16.35
C TYR A 594 -10.22 -8.45 -17.07
N PRO A 595 -10.23 -8.10 -18.37
CA PRO A 595 -9.05 -8.19 -19.23
C PRO A 595 -7.97 -7.20 -18.78
N ALA A 596 -6.70 -7.56 -18.86
CA ALA A 596 -5.59 -6.67 -18.52
C ALA A 596 -5.48 -5.52 -19.55
N THR A 597 -6.13 -4.38 -19.30
CA THR A 597 -6.12 -3.22 -20.23
C THR A 597 -5.72 -1.89 -19.58
N CYS A 598 -5.85 -1.76 -18.26
CA CYS A 598 -5.38 -0.57 -17.55
C CYS A 598 -3.85 -0.58 -17.49
N GLY A 599 -3.23 0.54 -17.85
CA GLY A 599 -1.79 0.67 -18.01
C GLY A 599 -1.28 0.31 -19.40
N ALA A 600 -2.15 0.10 -20.40
CA ALA A 600 -1.73 -0.12 -21.79
C ALA A 600 -0.86 1.02 -22.32
N LEU A 601 0.14 0.70 -23.13
CA LEU A 601 0.98 1.71 -23.79
C LEU A 601 0.41 2.03 -25.16
N VAL A 602 -0.01 3.28 -25.36
CA VAL A 602 -0.32 3.84 -26.68
C VAL A 602 0.95 4.50 -27.19
N LEU A 603 1.59 3.90 -28.17
CA LEU A 603 2.86 4.35 -28.74
C LEU A 603 2.66 5.61 -29.59
N GLY A 604 3.76 6.29 -29.92
CA GLY A 604 3.70 7.54 -30.68
C GLY A 604 3.13 7.39 -32.10
N ASP A 605 3.20 6.20 -32.70
CA ASP A 605 2.58 5.86 -33.99
C ASP A 605 1.08 5.46 -33.87
N GLY A 606 0.56 5.40 -32.65
CA GLY A 606 -0.81 5.01 -32.33
C GLY A 606 -1.01 3.51 -32.13
N GLU A 607 0.02 2.67 -32.25
CA GLU A 607 -0.07 1.27 -31.87
C GLU A 607 -0.35 1.16 -30.36
N ARG A 608 -1.20 0.20 -29.98
CA ARG A 608 -1.57 -0.03 -28.59
C ARG A 608 -1.03 -1.39 -28.13
N VAL A 609 -0.20 -1.37 -27.09
CA VAL A 609 0.41 -2.56 -26.46
C VAL A 609 -0.31 -2.81 -25.13
N GLU A 610 -0.93 -3.99 -25.02
CA GLU A 610 -1.66 -4.38 -23.81
C GLU A 610 -0.71 -4.80 -22.68
N PRO A 611 -1.06 -4.55 -21.40
CA PRO A 611 -0.38 -5.09 -20.23
C PRO A 611 -0.17 -6.61 -20.29
N ALA A 612 0.98 -7.07 -19.80
CA ALA A 612 1.27 -8.51 -19.68
C ALA A 612 0.39 -9.22 -18.64
N THR A 613 -0.10 -8.49 -17.63
CA THR A 613 -0.97 -9.00 -16.56
C THR A 613 -1.90 -7.90 -16.07
N ASN A 614 -3.04 -8.28 -15.48
CA ASN A 614 -3.97 -7.31 -14.89
C ASN A 614 -3.52 -6.97 -13.47
N ALA A 615 -3.00 -5.76 -13.30
CA ALA A 615 -2.56 -5.24 -12.00
C ALA A 615 -3.54 -4.22 -11.38
N TYR A 616 -4.50 -3.72 -12.17
CA TYR A 616 -5.50 -2.76 -11.70
C TYR A 616 -6.63 -3.50 -10.96
N GLN A 617 -7.01 -3.01 -9.78
CA GLN A 617 -7.96 -3.71 -8.90
C GLN A 617 -9.38 -3.12 -8.88
N GLY A 618 -9.62 -2.05 -9.63
CA GLY A 618 -10.96 -1.55 -9.92
C GLY A 618 -11.18 -0.11 -9.53
N SER A 619 -12.34 0.41 -9.97
CA SER A 619 -12.72 1.80 -9.74
C SER A 619 -12.91 2.12 -8.26
N GLY A 620 -12.62 3.37 -7.90
CA GLY A 620 -12.75 3.87 -6.53
C GLY A 620 -11.65 3.43 -5.57
N LEU A 621 -10.66 2.67 -6.05
CA LEU A 621 -9.44 2.35 -5.32
C LEU A 621 -8.29 3.27 -5.77
N TRP A 622 -7.40 3.58 -4.84
CA TRP A 622 -6.14 4.25 -5.15
C TRP A 622 -5.11 3.23 -5.60
N HIS A 623 -4.55 3.44 -6.78
CA HIS A 623 -3.48 2.63 -7.36
C HIS A 623 -2.20 3.43 -7.44
N GLU A 624 -1.06 2.79 -7.25
CA GLU A 624 0.24 3.38 -7.53
C GLU A 624 0.71 3.00 -8.93
N LEU A 625 1.01 3.99 -9.76
CA LEU A 625 1.68 3.84 -11.04
C LEU A 625 3.16 4.21 -10.88
N THR A 626 4.06 3.31 -11.25
CA THR A 626 5.48 3.61 -11.43
C THR A 626 5.91 3.36 -12.87
N ALA A 627 6.80 4.20 -13.38
CA ALA A 627 7.36 4.03 -14.72
C ALA A 627 8.82 4.49 -14.79
N THR A 628 9.66 3.77 -15.52
CA THR A 628 11.01 4.21 -15.89
C THR A 628 11.04 4.44 -17.39
N ILE A 629 11.24 5.69 -17.79
CA ILE A 629 11.21 6.14 -19.18
C ILE A 629 12.60 6.59 -19.59
N GLU A 630 13.07 6.06 -20.71
CA GLU A 630 14.29 6.46 -21.40
C GLU A 630 13.94 7.34 -22.59
N GLY A 631 14.57 8.51 -22.66
CA GLY A 631 14.41 9.45 -23.75
C GLY A 631 15.05 8.95 -25.04
N ALA A 632 14.64 9.52 -26.17
CA ALA A 632 15.24 9.18 -27.46
C ALA A 632 16.62 9.83 -27.62
N THR A 633 17.61 9.08 -28.11
CA THR A 633 18.92 9.63 -28.49
C THR A 633 18.79 10.35 -29.83
N LEU A 634 19.12 11.64 -29.86
CA LEU A 634 19.04 12.47 -31.07
C LEU A 634 20.44 12.77 -31.63
N GLY A 635 20.54 12.78 -32.97
CA GLY A 635 21.72 13.24 -33.69
C GLY A 635 21.79 14.76 -33.79
N GLU A 636 22.88 15.29 -34.37
CA GLU A 636 23.12 16.73 -34.47
C GLU A 636 22.04 17.50 -35.24
N ASN A 637 21.30 16.84 -36.15
CA ASN A 637 20.23 17.46 -36.93
C ASN A 637 18.83 17.13 -36.38
N GLY A 638 18.74 16.56 -35.17
CA GLY A 638 17.48 16.17 -34.53
C GLY A 638 16.86 14.88 -35.05
N GLU A 639 17.59 14.13 -35.88
CA GLU A 639 17.19 12.77 -36.26
C GLU A 639 17.26 11.83 -35.05
N VAL A 640 16.29 10.92 -34.94
CA VAL A 640 16.30 9.89 -33.89
C VAL A 640 17.34 8.84 -34.24
N LEU A 641 18.42 8.75 -33.45
CA LEU A 641 19.44 7.71 -33.56
C LEU A 641 19.00 6.44 -32.84
N GLU A 642 18.41 6.60 -31.66
CA GLU A 642 17.80 5.51 -30.88
C GLU A 642 16.45 5.96 -30.33
N PRO A 643 15.38 5.17 -30.49
CA PRO A 643 14.05 5.53 -29.99
C PRO A 643 13.99 5.44 -28.48
N GLY A 644 13.18 6.31 -27.86
CA GLY A 644 12.90 6.25 -26.43
C GLY A 644 12.14 4.97 -26.05
N ARG A 645 12.26 4.55 -24.78
CA ARG A 645 11.76 3.27 -24.28
C ARG A 645 11.06 3.44 -22.94
N ALA A 646 9.98 2.69 -22.72
CA ALA A 646 9.46 2.40 -21.39
C ALA A 646 10.19 1.15 -20.87
N ILE A 647 11.25 1.37 -20.08
CA ILE A 647 12.06 0.29 -19.50
C ILE A 647 11.21 -0.56 -18.56
N GLN A 648 10.35 0.08 -17.79
CA GLN A 648 9.42 -0.59 -16.89
C GLN A 648 8.18 0.28 -16.68
N VAL A 649 7.00 -0.34 -16.66
CA VAL A 649 5.76 0.25 -16.15
C VAL A 649 5.12 -0.75 -15.19
N ALA A 650 4.72 -0.31 -14.01
CA ALA A 650 4.09 -1.14 -13.00
C ALA A 650 2.89 -0.44 -12.36
N ILE A 651 1.87 -1.23 -11.99
CA ILE A 651 0.73 -0.79 -11.18
C ILE A 651 0.74 -1.62 -9.90
N ASP A 652 0.63 -0.96 -8.74
CA ASP A 652 0.65 -1.57 -7.40
C ASP A 652 1.83 -2.53 -7.19
N GLY A 653 3.00 -2.15 -7.70
CA GLY A 653 4.24 -2.93 -7.67
C GLY A 653 4.31 -4.09 -8.67
N THR A 654 3.23 -4.39 -9.39
CA THR A 654 3.18 -5.43 -10.42
C THR A 654 3.65 -4.88 -11.76
N VAL A 655 4.75 -5.40 -12.29
CA VAL A 655 5.27 -5.00 -13.61
C VAL A 655 4.32 -5.46 -14.71
N ILE A 656 3.81 -4.49 -15.49
CA ILE A 656 2.87 -4.73 -16.58
C ILE A 656 3.47 -4.52 -17.96
N HIS A 657 4.57 -3.77 -18.06
CA HIS A 657 5.40 -3.63 -19.26
C HIS A 657 6.87 -3.67 -18.89
N GLY A 658 7.69 -4.35 -19.70
CA GLY A 658 9.14 -4.36 -19.59
C GLY A 658 9.76 -4.13 -20.96
N ASP A 659 10.63 -3.12 -21.04
CA ASP A 659 11.45 -2.79 -22.22
C ASP A 659 10.67 -2.60 -23.55
N VAL A 660 9.72 -1.66 -23.56
CA VAL A 660 8.86 -1.35 -24.72
C VAL A 660 9.33 -0.09 -25.44
N GLU A 661 9.53 -0.16 -26.76
CA GLU A 661 9.90 0.99 -27.58
C GLU A 661 8.70 1.95 -27.78
N LEU A 662 8.89 3.26 -27.53
CA LEU A 662 7.82 4.27 -27.56
C LEU A 662 7.49 4.84 -28.93
N ARG A 663 8.39 4.66 -29.92
CA ARG A 663 8.20 5.01 -31.35
C ARG A 663 7.65 6.42 -31.60
N ALA A 664 8.34 7.44 -31.07
CA ALA A 664 7.91 8.84 -31.19
C ALA A 664 7.87 9.32 -32.67
N PRO A 665 6.77 9.94 -33.15
CA PRO A 665 6.65 10.49 -34.51
C PRO A 665 7.39 11.82 -34.71
N THR A 666 7.74 12.51 -33.63
CA THR A 666 8.38 13.84 -33.64
C THR A 666 9.65 13.78 -32.81
N GLY A 667 10.82 14.07 -33.41
CA GLY A 667 12.16 13.93 -32.84
C GLY A 667 12.48 14.82 -31.61
N THR A 668 11.71 14.73 -30.54
CA THR A 668 12.01 15.35 -29.25
C THR A 668 12.07 14.26 -28.18
N GLY A 669 13.28 13.88 -27.75
CA GLY A 669 13.49 12.99 -26.59
C GLY A 669 13.09 13.65 -25.26
N LYS A 670 13.15 14.99 -25.20
CA LYS A 670 12.82 15.81 -24.03
C LYS A 670 11.50 16.57 -24.20
N GLY A 671 10.60 16.51 -23.22
CA GLY A 671 9.29 17.18 -23.26
C GLY A 671 8.55 17.15 -21.91
N PRO A 672 7.38 17.79 -21.79
CA PRO A 672 6.59 17.74 -20.57
C PRO A 672 5.95 16.36 -20.39
N VAL A 673 5.59 16.05 -19.14
CA VAL A 673 4.69 14.94 -18.79
C VAL A 673 3.31 15.55 -18.53
N ALA A 674 2.24 14.85 -18.91
CA ALA A 674 0.89 15.36 -18.65
C ALA A 674 -0.07 14.26 -18.21
N ILE A 675 -1.03 14.61 -17.37
CA ILE A 675 -2.17 13.75 -17.05
C ILE A 675 -3.30 14.16 -17.98
N ALA A 676 -3.81 13.19 -18.75
CA ALA A 676 -4.82 13.41 -19.78
C ALA A 676 -6.19 13.71 -19.15
N GLY A 677 -6.60 14.96 -19.20
CA GLY A 677 -7.92 15.40 -18.71
C GLY A 677 -8.99 15.27 -19.79
N ASP A 678 -8.59 15.34 -21.05
CA ASP A 678 -9.47 15.32 -22.22
C ASP A 678 -10.09 13.95 -22.53
N LEU A 679 -9.60 12.87 -21.90
CA LEU A 679 -10.10 11.51 -22.11
C LEU A 679 -11.25 11.12 -21.17
N GLY A 680 -11.35 11.75 -20.00
CA GLY A 680 -12.33 11.40 -18.97
C GLY A 680 -11.86 11.74 -17.55
N LEU A 681 -12.60 11.21 -16.56
CA LEU A 681 -12.40 11.54 -15.15
C LEU A 681 -11.28 10.72 -14.51
N VAL A 682 -10.47 11.38 -13.69
CA VAL A 682 -9.38 10.80 -12.90
C VAL A 682 -9.15 11.63 -11.63
N GLY A 683 -8.95 10.95 -10.51
CA GLY A 683 -8.31 11.52 -9.33
C GLY A 683 -6.85 11.09 -9.30
N PHE A 684 -5.93 11.99 -9.01
CA PHE A 684 -4.52 11.64 -8.84
C PHE A 684 -3.88 12.33 -7.65
N ALA A 685 -2.82 11.72 -7.13
CA ALA A 685 -2.09 12.22 -5.97
C ALA A 685 -0.61 11.80 -6.07
N ASP A 686 0.21 12.30 -5.15
CA ASP A 686 1.58 11.80 -4.95
C ASP A 686 2.46 11.80 -6.21
N VAL A 687 2.41 12.87 -7.02
CA VAL A 687 3.08 12.90 -8.33
C VAL A 687 4.53 13.31 -8.15
N ARG A 688 5.43 12.39 -8.47
CA ARG A 688 6.87 12.58 -8.36
C ARG A 688 7.59 12.18 -9.63
N ILE A 689 8.61 12.95 -10.00
CA ILE A 689 9.49 12.63 -11.12
C ILE A 689 10.94 12.74 -10.68
N LYS A 690 11.71 11.67 -10.87
CA LYS A 690 13.16 11.64 -10.67
C LYS A 690 13.85 11.70 -12.03
N PRO A 691 14.32 12.88 -12.48
CA PRO A 691 15.10 13.00 -13.69
C PRO A 691 16.39 12.18 -13.56
N GLN A 692 16.70 11.36 -14.56
CA GLN A 692 17.99 10.67 -14.65
C GLN A 692 18.99 11.65 -15.27
N TYR A 693 19.43 12.58 -14.43
CA TYR A 693 20.34 13.65 -14.80
C TYR A 693 21.73 13.36 -14.21
N SER A 694 22.73 13.36 -15.09
CA SER A 694 24.13 13.39 -14.69
C SER A 694 24.77 14.66 -15.22
N PHE A 695 25.29 15.49 -14.33
CA PHE A 695 25.99 16.68 -14.75
C PHE A 695 27.48 16.43 -14.97
N ASP A 696 27.96 16.72 -16.17
CA ASP A 696 29.38 16.67 -16.49
C ASP A 696 30.08 17.97 -16.06
N VAL A 697 30.65 17.95 -14.85
CA VAL A 697 31.44 19.06 -14.29
C VAL A 697 32.79 19.25 -15.00
N THR A 698 33.23 18.36 -15.91
CA THR A 698 34.56 18.48 -16.55
C THR A 698 34.68 19.72 -17.44
N ARG A 699 33.56 20.25 -17.93
CA ARG A 699 33.49 21.49 -18.70
C ARG A 699 33.30 22.74 -17.82
N TRP A 700 33.34 22.58 -16.50
CA TRP A 700 33.09 23.63 -15.54
C TRP A 700 34.33 23.96 -14.72
N THR A 701 34.40 25.21 -14.25
CA THR A 701 35.45 25.63 -13.32
C THR A 701 34.91 25.50 -11.90
N SER A 702 35.51 24.64 -11.08
CA SER A 702 35.19 24.60 -9.65
C SER A 702 35.73 25.85 -8.96
N ILE A 703 34.90 26.48 -8.13
CA ILE A 703 35.27 27.62 -7.29
C ILE A 703 35.20 27.29 -5.80
N MET A 704 35.18 25.99 -5.45
CA MET A 704 35.17 25.55 -4.06
C MET A 704 36.38 26.11 -3.30
N PRO A 705 36.21 26.58 -2.06
CA PRO A 705 37.32 27.03 -1.24
C PRO A 705 38.27 25.88 -0.89
N GLY A 706 39.53 26.22 -0.61
CA GLY A 706 40.46 25.32 0.06
C GLY A 706 40.06 25.05 1.52
N THR A 707 40.75 24.13 2.20
CA THR A 707 40.47 23.79 3.61
C THR A 707 40.69 24.96 4.59
N ASN A 708 41.45 25.98 4.17
CA ASN A 708 41.68 27.23 4.88
C ASN A 708 40.68 28.35 4.49
N LEU A 709 39.67 28.05 3.67
CA LEU A 709 38.68 28.98 3.12
C LEU A 709 39.27 30.11 2.24
N GLU A 710 40.47 29.92 1.67
CA GLU A 710 41.13 30.93 0.84
C GLU A 710 40.34 31.26 -0.43
N GLY A 711 40.30 32.55 -0.80
CA GLY A 711 39.52 33.08 -1.93
C GLY A 711 38.05 33.39 -1.59
N TRP A 712 37.67 33.22 -0.33
CA TRP A 712 36.34 33.49 0.18
C TRP A 712 36.42 34.23 1.52
N HIS A 713 35.48 35.13 1.78
CA HIS A 713 35.34 35.80 3.07
C HIS A 713 34.00 35.47 3.74
N VAL A 714 34.08 35.39 5.07
CA VAL A 714 32.95 35.10 5.95
C VAL A 714 32.42 36.41 6.53
N LEU A 715 31.12 36.65 6.39
CA LEU A 715 30.40 37.72 7.09
C LEU A 715 29.60 37.07 8.23
N PRO A 716 30.12 37.11 9.47
CA PRO A 716 29.50 36.39 10.59
C PRO A 716 28.18 37.05 11.01
N SER A 717 27.22 36.23 11.47
CA SER A 717 26.18 36.71 12.39
C SER A 717 26.75 36.80 13.82
N GLN A 718 26.07 37.48 14.74
CA GLN A 718 26.69 38.04 15.95
C GLN A 718 27.40 37.07 16.93
N ASP A 719 27.32 35.73 16.80
CA ASP A 719 27.87 34.78 17.78
C ASP A 719 28.40 33.43 17.20
N ALA A 720 29.71 33.36 16.84
CA ALA A 720 30.54 32.16 16.51
C ALA A 720 30.84 31.90 15.01
N PRO A 721 31.94 31.17 14.65
CA PRO A 721 32.27 30.89 13.26
C PRO A 721 31.22 29.99 12.61
N ASN A 722 30.69 30.46 11.48
CA ASN A 722 29.52 29.92 10.81
C ASN A 722 29.83 29.09 9.56
N TRP A 723 31.10 28.98 9.15
CA TRP A 723 31.52 28.21 7.98
C TRP A 723 32.81 27.43 8.25
N SER A 724 32.87 26.19 7.77
CA SER A 724 34.04 25.31 7.93
C SER A 724 34.14 24.32 6.79
N PHE A 725 35.33 23.79 6.55
CA PHE A 725 35.54 22.70 5.59
C PHE A 725 35.90 21.42 6.35
N SER A 726 35.09 20.37 6.20
CA SER A 726 35.30 19.07 6.84
C SER A 726 34.65 17.95 6.05
N ASP A 727 35.26 16.77 6.02
CA ASP A 727 34.78 15.59 5.28
C ASP A 727 34.53 15.88 3.79
N SER A 728 35.41 16.68 3.17
CA SER A 728 35.27 17.15 1.78
C SER A 728 34.03 18.02 1.50
N LEU A 729 33.33 18.47 2.54
CA LEU A 729 32.17 19.35 2.43
C LEU A 729 32.48 20.74 3.01
N LEU A 730 32.00 21.76 2.32
CA LEU A 730 31.86 23.09 2.89
C LEU A 730 30.57 23.13 3.72
N ARG A 731 30.69 23.45 5.01
CA ARG A 731 29.61 23.37 6.00
C ARG A 731 29.31 24.73 6.58
N GLY A 732 28.09 25.21 6.32
CA GLY A 732 27.51 26.37 6.97
C GLY A 732 26.70 25.95 8.20
N ARG A 733 26.95 26.59 9.34
CA ARG A 733 26.30 26.35 10.64
C ARG A 733 26.02 27.69 11.28
N THR A 734 24.80 27.95 11.76
CA THR A 734 24.41 29.25 12.34
C THR A 734 24.49 30.42 11.33
N GLY A 735 23.69 31.47 11.52
CA GLY A 735 23.45 32.50 10.50
C GLY A 735 24.69 33.21 9.94
N GLY A 736 24.54 33.85 8.77
CA GLY A 736 25.55 34.72 8.14
C GLY A 736 25.92 34.30 6.72
N ALA A 737 26.80 35.06 6.07
CA ALA A 737 27.12 34.92 4.65
C ALA A 737 28.54 34.43 4.40
N PHE A 738 28.74 33.74 3.29
CA PHE A 738 30.02 33.24 2.80
C PHE A 738 30.13 33.55 1.31
N LEU A 739 31.07 34.40 0.93
CA LEU A 739 31.15 35.00 -0.41
C LEU A 739 32.55 34.86 -0.99
N THR A 740 32.64 34.80 -2.32
CA THR A 740 33.91 34.90 -3.04
C THR A 740 34.55 36.27 -2.80
N ASP A 741 35.87 36.33 -2.72
CA ASP A 741 36.61 37.60 -2.70
C ASP A 741 36.54 38.34 -4.04
N ASP A 742 36.32 37.61 -5.13
CA ASP A 742 36.02 38.16 -6.45
C ASP A 742 34.54 38.57 -6.54
N ASP A 743 34.30 39.84 -6.85
CA ASP A 743 32.98 40.42 -7.10
C ASP A 743 32.76 40.80 -8.58
N GLY A 744 33.61 40.29 -9.48
CA GLY A 744 33.58 40.57 -10.91
C GLY A 744 32.62 39.69 -11.72
N TYR A 745 31.87 38.77 -11.09
CA TYR A 745 31.02 37.83 -11.82
C TYR A 745 29.83 38.51 -12.50
N ARG A 746 29.61 38.20 -13.78
CA ARG A 746 28.56 38.80 -14.64
C ARG A 746 27.60 37.72 -15.17
N ASP A 747 27.60 37.49 -16.49
CA ASP A 747 26.79 36.47 -17.17
C ASP A 747 27.51 35.12 -17.08
N LEU A 748 26.88 34.18 -16.38
CA LEU A 748 27.41 32.84 -16.17
C LEU A 748 26.29 31.87 -15.81
N ASP A 749 26.63 30.60 -15.80
CA ASP A 749 25.88 29.56 -15.12
C ASP A 749 26.58 29.21 -13.81
N LEU A 750 25.81 29.14 -12.72
CA LEU A 750 26.27 28.79 -11.38
C LEU A 750 25.54 27.53 -10.93
N LEU A 751 26.30 26.46 -10.69
CA LEU A 751 25.80 25.21 -10.11
C LEU A 751 26.37 25.05 -8.70
N ALA A 752 25.52 24.65 -7.76
CA ALA A 752 25.94 24.12 -6.47
C ALA A 752 25.23 22.80 -6.16
N ARG A 753 25.99 21.83 -5.62
CA ARG A 753 25.44 20.59 -5.07
C ARG A 753 25.37 20.71 -3.56
N VAL A 754 24.16 20.78 -3.02
CA VAL A 754 23.90 21.20 -1.64
C VAL A 754 22.93 20.26 -0.94
N ARG A 755 23.05 20.15 0.38
CA ARG A 755 22.12 19.46 1.27
C ARG A 755 21.82 20.35 2.47
N VAL A 756 20.57 20.39 2.89
CA VAL A 756 20.14 21.23 4.00
C VAL A 756 19.12 20.50 4.85
N ASN A 757 19.20 20.71 6.17
CA ASN A 757 18.33 20.02 7.10
C ASN A 757 16.87 20.45 7.00
N ASP A 758 15.97 19.59 7.47
CA ASP A 758 14.56 19.95 7.65
C ASP A 758 14.42 21.20 8.53
N GLY A 759 13.53 22.12 8.13
CA GLY A 759 13.34 23.43 8.73
C GLY A 759 14.45 24.45 8.43
N GLY A 760 15.54 24.06 7.78
CA GLY A 760 16.63 24.99 7.44
C GLY A 760 16.32 25.87 6.24
N ARG A 761 16.81 27.12 6.26
CA ARG A 761 16.71 28.06 5.12
C ARG A 761 18.06 28.69 4.78
N ALA A 762 18.42 28.56 3.52
CA ALA A 762 19.59 29.21 2.95
C ALA A 762 19.28 29.78 1.56
N VAL A 763 20.18 30.63 1.07
CA VAL A 763 20.14 31.11 -0.32
C VAL A 763 21.52 31.00 -0.95
N MET A 764 21.55 30.65 -2.23
CA MET A 764 22.71 30.83 -3.10
C MET A 764 22.58 32.19 -3.79
N LEU A 765 23.65 32.96 -3.79
CA LEU A 765 23.68 34.32 -4.30
C LEU A 765 24.52 34.41 -5.57
N LEU A 766 24.02 35.20 -6.52
CA LEU A 766 24.73 35.60 -7.72
C LEU A 766 24.75 37.13 -7.84
N ARG A 767 25.89 37.72 -8.23
CA ARG A 767 26.10 39.18 -8.29
C ARG A 767 25.81 39.90 -6.97
N ALA A 768 26.24 39.32 -5.85
CA ALA A 768 26.06 39.87 -4.52
C ALA A 768 27.08 40.99 -4.22
N PRO A 769 26.64 42.17 -3.76
CA PRO A 769 27.55 43.15 -3.15
C PRO A 769 28.15 42.60 -1.85
N LEU A 770 29.42 42.89 -1.59
CA LEU A 770 30.12 42.38 -0.40
C LEU A 770 29.62 42.99 0.92
N ASP A 771 29.04 44.19 0.88
CA ASP A 771 28.53 44.91 2.04
C ASP A 771 27.08 44.54 2.40
N ASP A 772 26.29 44.13 1.41
CA ASP A 772 24.89 43.72 1.57
C ASP A 772 24.53 42.58 0.60
N PRO A 773 24.85 41.33 0.98
CA PRO A 773 24.81 40.20 0.05
C PRO A 773 23.41 39.88 -0.48
N MET A 774 22.37 40.17 0.30
CA MET A 774 20.97 39.95 -0.09
C MET A 774 20.50 40.91 -1.20
N LYS A 775 21.28 41.96 -1.51
CA LYS A 775 21.10 42.76 -2.72
C LYS A 775 21.69 42.11 -3.97
N GLY A 776 22.24 40.89 -3.90
CA GLY A 776 22.48 40.04 -5.07
C GLY A 776 21.19 39.37 -5.55
N TYR A 777 21.28 38.53 -6.57
CA TYR A 777 20.18 37.67 -7.01
C TYR A 777 20.14 36.38 -6.16
N PRO A 778 19.21 36.26 -5.19
CA PRO A 778 19.10 35.07 -4.39
C PRO A 778 18.38 33.95 -5.15
N THR A 779 18.87 32.75 -4.92
CA THR A 779 18.21 31.49 -5.26
C THR A 779 17.99 30.72 -3.98
N THR A 780 16.73 30.43 -3.67
CA THR A 780 16.40 29.78 -2.41
C THR A 780 16.90 28.33 -2.38
N ILE A 781 17.52 27.94 -1.27
CA ILE A 781 17.93 26.59 -0.91
C ILE A 781 17.18 26.23 0.38
N ASN A 782 16.12 25.43 0.21
CA ASN A 782 15.19 24.94 1.23
C ASN A 782 14.38 25.99 1.99
N SER A 783 13.16 25.56 2.29
CA SER A 783 12.26 26.10 3.29
C SER A 783 11.12 25.08 3.38
N THR A 784 11.03 24.28 4.44
CA THR A 784 9.79 23.51 4.73
C THR A 784 8.74 24.38 5.43
N GLU A 785 9.10 25.61 5.84
CA GLU A 785 8.15 26.62 6.32
C GLU A 785 7.28 27.23 5.22
N TRP A 786 5.97 27.29 5.48
CA TRP A 786 4.92 27.60 4.50
C TRP A 786 4.81 29.06 4.07
N GLU A 787 5.38 30.00 4.83
CA GLU A 787 5.28 31.44 4.54
C GLU A 787 6.34 31.94 3.55
N TYR A 788 7.34 31.12 3.20
CA TYR A 788 8.51 31.55 2.44
C TYR A 788 8.65 30.84 1.09
N PRO A 789 9.36 31.45 0.11
CA PRO A 789 9.67 30.81 -1.16
C PRO A 789 10.44 29.50 -0.97
N ARG A 790 10.18 28.51 -1.81
CA ARG A 790 10.78 27.17 -1.75
C ARG A 790 12.05 27.06 -2.59
N SER A 791 12.74 25.92 -2.47
CA SER A 791 13.95 25.60 -3.24
C SER A 791 13.77 25.88 -4.73
N GLY A 792 14.78 26.50 -5.35
CA GLY A 792 14.77 26.82 -6.78
C GLY A 792 14.03 28.12 -7.14
N SER A 793 13.46 28.86 -6.18
CA SER A 793 12.97 30.23 -6.42
C SER A 793 14.13 31.15 -6.80
N VAL A 794 14.05 31.87 -7.93
CA VAL A 794 15.09 32.81 -8.38
C VAL A 794 14.54 34.22 -8.52
N GLY A 795 15.27 35.21 -7.99
CA GLY A 795 14.87 36.62 -8.07
C GLY A 795 13.47 36.85 -7.49
N THR A 796 12.53 37.30 -8.31
CA THR A 796 11.12 37.53 -7.92
C THR A 796 10.18 36.35 -8.22
N ALA A 797 10.67 35.30 -8.86
CA ALA A 797 9.89 34.10 -9.15
C ALA A 797 9.90 33.18 -7.93
N HIS A 798 8.90 33.37 -7.06
CA HIS A 798 8.73 32.58 -5.84
C HIS A 798 7.97 31.29 -6.13
N ILE A 799 8.61 30.15 -5.93
CA ILE A 799 7.99 28.82 -5.91
C ILE A 799 7.35 28.61 -4.54
N ARG A 800 6.14 28.06 -4.52
CA ARG A 800 5.36 27.64 -3.35
C ARG A 800 5.22 26.11 -3.25
N THR A 801 5.37 25.38 -4.35
CA THR A 801 5.47 23.92 -4.38
C THR A 801 6.74 23.45 -3.67
N ASP A 802 6.61 22.50 -2.76
CA ASP A 802 7.74 21.87 -2.07
C ASP A 802 8.30 20.72 -2.91
N LEU A 803 9.21 21.07 -3.82
CA LEU A 803 9.74 20.18 -4.85
C LEU A 803 10.69 19.10 -4.33
N LEU A 804 11.35 19.27 -3.19
CA LEU A 804 12.44 18.39 -2.76
C LEU A 804 12.31 18.02 -1.29
N ALA A 805 12.61 16.78 -0.95
CA ALA A 805 12.69 16.35 0.44
C ALA A 805 13.85 17.04 1.18
N PRO A 806 13.70 17.36 2.48
CA PRO A 806 14.81 17.84 3.28
C PRO A 806 15.87 16.75 3.50
N ASN A 807 17.06 17.15 3.94
CA ASN A 807 18.21 16.26 4.21
C ASN A 807 18.77 15.48 3.00
N GLN A 808 18.35 15.80 1.78
CA GLN A 808 18.88 15.20 0.55
C GLN A 808 19.85 16.14 -0.17
N PHE A 809 20.84 15.57 -0.87
CA PHE A 809 21.64 16.35 -1.80
C PHE A 809 20.81 16.71 -3.04
N MET A 810 20.98 17.94 -3.51
CA MET A 810 20.31 18.48 -4.68
C MET A 810 21.27 19.34 -5.49
N ASP A 811 21.09 19.31 -6.81
CA ASP A 811 21.80 20.17 -7.74
C ASP A 811 20.96 21.42 -8.00
N VAL A 812 21.45 22.58 -7.56
CA VAL A 812 20.81 23.89 -7.77
C VAL A 812 21.61 24.65 -8.81
N LEU A 813 21.03 24.83 -9.99
CA LEU A 813 21.64 25.57 -11.10
C LEU A 813 20.87 26.86 -11.36
N VAL A 814 21.61 27.96 -11.52
CA VAL A 814 21.08 29.26 -11.93
C VAL A 814 21.81 29.71 -13.17
N THR A 815 21.07 29.99 -14.25
CA THR A 815 21.63 30.64 -15.44
C THR A 815 21.30 32.12 -15.40
N CYS A 816 22.30 32.96 -15.64
CA CYS A 816 22.15 34.41 -15.67
C CYS A 816 22.64 34.99 -16.99
N ARG A 817 21.78 35.73 -17.68
CA ARG A 817 22.05 36.32 -18.99
C ARG A 817 21.54 37.76 -19.05
N THR A 818 22.38 38.68 -19.51
CA THR A 818 21.95 40.06 -19.75
C THR A 818 21.41 40.18 -21.17
N THR A 819 20.13 40.49 -21.31
CA THR A 819 19.46 40.64 -22.62
C THR A 819 18.94 42.07 -22.81
N SER A 820 18.36 42.35 -23.98
CA SER A 820 17.70 43.64 -24.23
C SER A 820 16.47 43.87 -23.34
N ARG A 821 15.94 42.82 -22.67
CA ARG A 821 14.79 42.90 -21.77
C ARG A 821 15.17 43.11 -20.29
N GLY A 822 16.44 42.98 -19.95
CA GLY A 822 16.93 42.99 -18.57
C GLY A 822 17.85 41.79 -18.30
N VAL A 823 18.06 41.48 -17.02
CA VAL A 823 18.81 40.29 -16.60
C VAL A 823 17.84 39.13 -16.44
N GLU A 824 17.99 38.11 -17.30
CA GLU A 824 17.20 36.89 -17.28
C GLU A 824 17.85 35.87 -16.35
N LEU A 825 17.07 35.37 -15.39
CA LEU A 825 17.44 34.35 -14.43
C LEU A 825 16.57 33.13 -14.62
N ARG A 826 17.18 31.95 -14.67
CA ARG A 826 16.47 30.68 -14.71
C ARG A 826 17.00 29.76 -13.63
N GLY A 827 16.09 29.24 -12.81
CA GLY A 827 16.39 28.30 -11.73
C GLY A 827 16.08 26.87 -12.15
N TYR A 828 17.06 25.99 -11.93
CA TYR A 828 16.96 24.56 -12.21
C TYR A 828 17.23 23.77 -10.94
N LEU A 829 16.46 22.71 -10.73
CA LEU A 829 16.69 21.69 -9.71
C LEU A 829 16.87 20.34 -10.38
N ASN A 830 17.99 19.67 -10.11
CA ASN A 830 18.33 18.36 -10.70
C ASN A 830 18.15 18.33 -12.23
N GLY A 831 18.54 19.43 -12.91
CA GLY A 831 18.47 19.57 -14.36
C GLY A 831 17.10 19.99 -14.94
N VAL A 832 16.08 20.17 -14.10
CA VAL A 832 14.72 20.57 -14.51
C VAL A 832 14.49 22.04 -14.23
N LEU A 833 13.95 22.78 -15.20
CA LEU A 833 13.59 24.19 -15.06
C LEU A 833 12.36 24.32 -14.14
N VAL A 834 12.48 25.09 -13.07
CA VAL A 834 11.43 25.23 -12.04
C VAL A 834 10.97 26.67 -11.81
N SER A 835 11.79 27.66 -12.20
CA SER A 835 11.45 29.09 -12.11
C SER A 835 12.19 29.93 -13.14
N GLU A 836 11.57 31.03 -13.57
CA GLU A 836 12.16 32.04 -14.44
C GLU A 836 11.79 33.44 -13.96
N SER A 837 12.78 34.34 -13.91
CA SER A 837 12.59 35.74 -13.50
C SER A 837 13.37 36.66 -14.45
N ILE A 838 12.87 37.88 -14.64
CA ILE A 838 13.56 38.92 -15.42
C ILE A 838 13.64 40.17 -14.55
N ASP A 839 14.86 40.64 -14.27
CA ASP A 839 15.12 41.94 -13.67
C ASP A 839 15.24 43.00 -14.76
N THR A 840 14.16 43.76 -14.97
CA THR A 840 14.08 44.81 -15.99
C THR A 840 14.86 46.08 -15.63
N ASP A 841 15.18 46.27 -14.35
CA ASP A 841 15.83 47.49 -13.85
C ASP A 841 17.36 47.42 -13.99
N ASN A 842 17.90 46.21 -14.22
CA ASN A 842 19.32 45.92 -14.42
C ASN A 842 20.23 46.62 -13.40
N GLN A 843 19.86 46.52 -12.11
CA GLN A 843 20.55 47.27 -11.05
C GLN A 843 21.90 46.64 -10.65
N ARG A 844 22.30 45.50 -11.27
CA ARG A 844 23.37 44.62 -10.80
C ARG A 844 24.23 44.09 -11.96
N GLU A 845 25.20 44.90 -12.39
CA GLU A 845 26.08 44.56 -13.52
C GLU A 845 27.05 43.41 -13.20
N SER A 846 27.66 43.42 -12.00
CA SER A 846 28.51 42.36 -11.47
C SER A 846 28.42 42.26 -9.95
N GLY A 847 28.90 41.17 -9.37
CA GLY A 847 29.07 41.01 -7.92
C GLY A 847 29.65 39.64 -7.56
N ALA A 848 29.76 39.35 -6.27
CA ALA A 848 30.26 38.08 -5.76
C ALA A 848 29.26 36.92 -5.93
N ILE A 849 29.76 35.72 -5.76
CA ILE A 849 28.96 34.49 -5.60
C ILE A 849 29.03 34.09 -4.14
N GLY A 850 27.95 33.50 -3.60
CA GLY A 850 28.09 32.78 -2.36
C GLY A 850 26.80 32.29 -1.75
N PHE A 851 26.78 32.15 -0.43
CA PHE A 851 25.71 31.51 0.32
C PHE A 851 25.37 32.30 1.57
N VAL A 852 24.10 32.32 1.95
CA VAL A 852 23.64 32.92 3.21
C VAL A 852 22.78 31.92 3.95
N ILE A 853 23.08 31.72 5.23
CA ILE A 853 22.19 31.03 6.15
C ILE A 853 21.26 32.06 6.79
N LEU A 854 19.95 31.85 6.63
CA LEU A 854 18.93 32.77 7.08
C LEU A 854 18.50 32.52 8.53
N ASP A 855 18.52 31.25 8.98
CA ASP A 855 18.07 30.88 10.33
C ASP A 855 19.16 30.24 11.20
N PRO A 856 19.13 30.44 12.54
CA PRO A 856 20.13 29.90 13.45
C PRO A 856 20.30 28.36 13.41
N ASP A 857 19.20 27.62 13.25
CA ASP A 857 19.20 26.15 13.29
C ASP A 857 19.48 25.49 11.93
N THR A 858 19.72 26.31 10.89
CA THR A 858 20.04 25.81 9.56
C THR A 858 21.44 25.20 9.53
N ARG A 859 21.53 24.03 8.90
CA ARG A 859 22.73 23.27 8.61
C ARG A 859 22.76 23.06 7.11
N LEU A 860 23.67 23.76 6.45
CA LEU A 860 23.90 23.65 5.02
C LEU A 860 25.22 22.93 4.77
N ASP A 861 25.18 21.88 3.96
CA ASP A 861 26.34 21.16 3.47
C ASP A 861 26.44 21.38 1.96
N ILE A 862 27.64 21.70 1.48
CA ILE A 862 27.92 21.99 0.07
C ILE A 862 29.04 21.07 -0.37
N GLU A 863 28.74 20.21 -1.33
CA GLU A 863 29.70 19.25 -1.89
C GLU A 863 30.54 19.86 -3.01
N GLY A 864 29.95 20.77 -3.78
CA GLY A 864 30.66 21.48 -4.83
C GLY A 864 29.95 22.70 -5.34
N VAL A 865 30.74 23.64 -5.87
CA VAL A 865 30.29 24.87 -6.52
C VAL A 865 31.10 25.05 -7.80
N TRP A 866 30.39 25.25 -8.90
CA TRP A 866 30.95 25.31 -10.24
C TRP A 866 30.36 26.45 -11.05
N ILE A 867 31.20 27.05 -11.90
CA ILE A 867 30.79 28.10 -12.83
C ILE A 867 31.15 27.77 -14.27
N ARG A 868 30.33 28.27 -15.19
CA ARG A 868 30.60 28.25 -16.63
C ARG A 868 30.25 29.61 -17.25
N PRO A 869 31.17 30.25 -18.01
CA PRO A 869 30.86 31.51 -18.70
C PRO A 869 29.75 31.34 -19.72
N ALA A 870 28.91 32.37 -19.89
CA ALA A 870 27.75 32.35 -20.78
C ALA A 870 28.03 32.12 -22.28
N ASN A 871 29.28 32.22 -22.73
CA ASN A 871 29.69 32.16 -24.15
C ASN A 871 30.33 30.83 -24.57
N VAL A 872 30.17 29.77 -23.78
CA VAL A 872 30.72 28.43 -24.09
C VAL A 872 29.54 27.48 -24.31
N ASP A 873 28.98 27.52 -25.52
CA ASP A 873 28.12 26.45 -26.03
C ASP A 873 28.97 25.25 -26.48
#